data_AF-A0AAE0R5U9-F1
#
_entry.id   AF-A0AAE0R5U9-F1
#
_cell.length_a   1.000
_cell.length_b   1.000
_cell.length_c   1.000
_cell.angle_alpha   90.00
_cell.angle_beta   90.00
_cell.angle_gamma   90.00
#
_symmetry.space_group_name_H-M   'P 1'
#
loop_
_entity.id
_entity.type
_entity.pdbx_description
1 polymer ?
#
loop_
_entity_poly.entity_id
_entity_poly.type
_entity_poly.pdbx_seq_one_letter_code
_entity_poly.pdbx_strand_id
1 'polypeptide(L)'
;MATVNCFSGPEELEDLSHARSLMRELKFFYDSQLLVDVSIEVEAGQETSGCSSKTETRTFFQCNRNILAAASPYFKSMFTGGLYESTQSKITIHDVDAESMALIVDYCYTGKVTITEANVQKLYSAANMLQVEYIRHACADFMTRRLDLSNCTGILKFADTFDNMDLKSKAQAFIAKHFVQLSASEKELCELDMKQMKEILTLDSLDIDCERKVCAVAIHWIEHNLPLETEDALHILKCVRWSLFTEKDRFYLDSLKSKPFIKKHLSSLPDLASTGESSVISMHHTKQRIGKSAKEMVLFFGRPNEPFMCYDPYTEEIYSMSSPIINLSNQNFKRSPMETFLVCSTPENNLYIASHLSKHFWVYNPLLNCWQELAERLLGRMHSYIGYLNGHMYILGGRDPVSDARLKEVECYSIQRNQWMFVAPLPHSLGKMQVVTVNEQLYVVNKRRILCYEPKRNHWLQRGSLKRNKLHKACVFQDQIICLCDIPVVKVYNPVRGEWRRIADIPIDSSALNYQVIQHKNKLLLLTLAIVHHNKNRLVIHEYDSSRDTWKNVVTMFGSSFGSISLSARIYTACLSSGQNFITEEDDDSGSSVDWDFGLTDADSDSGSSSSFSDENWYSRSEVRRLFVFSRYFTGSRTAMAAENKNADPDPARVWDRDSLANDSFQDSFQTRVFKIIVIGDSNVGKTCLTYRFCEAKFLKNPEATIGVDFREKTLELDGENIKLQIWDTAGQERFRKSMVEHYYRSVHAVIFVYDVSNLASFESLPEWIEECRRHSVPLNVPHILVGNKCDLGRGEVPTSLAQRLADSYNFPLFETSAKDPAEKEHVDAIFLTLAHKLKNHKPLRLKQPSGNIATPLSSEQGEKKFCYC
;
A
#
# COMPACT_ATOMS: atom_id res chain seq x y z
N MET A 1 -50.54 44.73 -18.25
CA MET A 1 -49.79 44.96 -17.01
C MET A 1 -48.76 43.86 -16.88
N ALA A 2 -47.54 44.11 -17.35
CA ALA A 2 -46.39 43.23 -17.14
C ALA A 2 -45.58 43.84 -15.98
N THR A 3 -45.48 43.11 -14.88
CA THR A 3 -44.70 43.51 -13.71
C THR A 3 -43.22 43.43 -14.03
N VAL A 4 -42.62 44.62 -14.14
CA VAL A 4 -41.17 44.85 -14.10
C VAL A 4 -40.69 44.44 -12.71
N ASN A 5 -39.98 43.32 -12.61
CA ASN A 5 -39.16 43.02 -11.44
C ASN A 5 -37.77 43.61 -11.67
N CYS A 6 -37.45 44.59 -10.83
CA CYS A 6 -36.17 45.26 -10.76
C CYS A 6 -35.01 44.27 -10.54
N PHE A 7 -34.01 44.30 -11.42
CA PHE A 7 -32.67 43.78 -11.14
C PHE A 7 -31.96 44.77 -10.23
N SER A 8 -32.07 44.58 -8.90
CA SER A 8 -31.31 45.37 -7.93
C SER A 8 -30.51 44.43 -7.03
N GLY A 9 -29.32 44.05 -7.52
CA GLY A 9 -28.25 43.37 -6.80
C GLY A 9 -26.99 43.38 -7.68
N PRO A 10 -25.76 43.45 -7.12
CA PRO A 10 -24.55 43.36 -7.93
C PRO A 10 -24.46 41.99 -8.63
N GLU A 11 -24.11 41.99 -9.91
CA GLU A 11 -23.87 40.78 -10.70
C GLU A 11 -22.38 40.44 -10.64
N GLU A 12 -22.03 39.32 -10.01
CA GLU A 12 -20.67 38.78 -10.00
C GLU A 12 -20.48 37.85 -11.20
N LEU A 13 -19.54 38.20 -12.09
CA LEU A 13 -19.19 37.42 -13.27
C LEU A 13 -17.87 36.68 -13.02
N GLU A 14 -17.85 35.35 -13.21
CA GLU A 14 -16.66 34.51 -13.02
C GLU A 14 -16.26 33.83 -14.35
N ASP A 15 -15.04 34.11 -14.84
CA ASP A 15 -14.45 33.38 -15.98
C ASP A 15 -13.65 32.17 -15.49
N LEU A 16 -14.29 30.99 -15.52
CA LEU A 16 -13.68 29.71 -15.13
C LEU A 16 -12.45 29.32 -15.97
N SER A 17 -12.23 29.95 -17.12
CA SER A 17 -11.09 29.68 -18.01
C SER A 17 -9.89 30.58 -17.76
N HIS A 18 -10.08 31.72 -17.10
CA HIS A 18 -9.08 32.76 -16.90
C HIS A 18 -7.78 32.22 -16.28
N ALA A 19 -7.88 31.50 -15.16
CA ALA A 19 -6.73 30.94 -14.46
C ALA A 19 -5.90 29.97 -15.33
N ARG A 20 -6.56 29.12 -16.14
CA ARG A 20 -5.85 28.19 -17.04
C ARG A 20 -5.17 28.88 -18.21
N SER A 21 -5.71 30.00 -18.68
CA SER A 21 -5.09 30.81 -19.74
C SER A 21 -3.91 31.60 -19.16
N LEU A 22 -4.06 32.20 -17.99
CA LEU A 22 -2.98 32.91 -17.28
C LEU A 22 -1.78 32.00 -16.99
N MET A 23 -2.01 30.79 -16.46
CA MET A 23 -0.91 29.85 -16.20
C MET A 23 -0.20 29.40 -17.48
N ARG A 24 -0.92 29.29 -18.61
CA ARG A 24 -0.30 28.98 -19.92
C ARG A 24 0.63 30.09 -20.39
N GLU A 25 0.22 31.35 -20.26
CA GLU A 25 1.07 32.50 -20.57
C GLU A 25 2.29 32.59 -19.64
N LEU A 26 2.11 32.33 -18.34
CA LEU A 26 3.22 32.29 -17.38
C LEU A 26 4.23 31.17 -17.69
N LYS A 27 3.75 30.00 -18.15
CA LYS A 27 4.64 28.94 -18.65
C LYS A 27 5.40 29.37 -19.89
N PHE A 28 4.74 30.08 -20.82
CA PHE A 28 5.42 30.63 -22.00
C PHE A 28 6.52 31.64 -21.62
N PHE A 29 6.29 32.50 -20.62
CA PHE A 29 7.32 33.39 -20.09
C PHE A 29 8.48 32.62 -19.48
N TYR A 30 8.22 31.56 -18.72
CA TYR A 30 9.26 30.68 -18.20
C TYR A 30 10.09 30.03 -19.32
N ASP A 31 9.44 29.44 -20.34
CA ASP A 31 10.13 28.80 -21.46
C ASP A 31 10.95 29.80 -22.29
N SER A 32 10.45 31.03 -22.40
CA SER A 32 11.13 32.13 -23.10
C SER A 32 12.14 32.88 -22.21
N GLN A 33 12.31 32.48 -20.95
CA GLN A 33 13.23 33.11 -19.99
C GLN A 33 12.92 34.59 -19.72
N LEU A 34 11.63 34.94 -19.75
CA LEU A 34 11.12 36.29 -19.51
C LEU A 34 10.68 36.46 -18.05
N LEU A 35 10.92 37.66 -17.49
CA LEU A 35 10.52 38.06 -16.14
C LEU A 35 11.13 37.22 -15.00
N VAL A 36 12.20 36.47 -15.29
CA VAL A 36 12.93 35.65 -14.31
C VAL A 36 13.55 36.55 -13.23
N ASP A 37 13.36 36.18 -11.96
CA ASP A 37 13.85 36.92 -10.78
C ASP A 37 14.62 36.04 -9.78
N VAL A 38 14.78 34.74 -10.08
CA VAL A 38 15.58 33.80 -9.32
C VAL A 38 16.13 32.66 -10.18
N SER A 39 17.38 32.28 -9.94
CA SER A 39 18.02 31.10 -10.51
C SER A 39 18.21 30.04 -9.41
N ILE A 40 17.62 28.86 -9.57
CA ILE A 40 17.83 27.73 -8.67
C ILE A 40 18.93 26.84 -9.22
N GLU A 41 20.00 26.64 -8.46
CA GLU A 41 21.08 25.69 -8.73
C GLU A 41 20.81 24.39 -7.97
N VAL A 42 20.91 23.26 -8.67
CA VAL A 42 20.83 21.93 -8.06
C VAL A 42 22.18 21.22 -8.27
N GLU A 43 22.76 20.76 -7.16
CA GLU A 43 23.97 19.95 -7.19
C GLU A 43 23.61 18.52 -7.61
N ALA A 44 24.23 18.03 -8.69
CA ALA A 44 24.04 16.65 -9.09
C ALA A 44 24.61 15.70 -8.02
N GLY A 45 23.75 14.84 -7.48
CA GLY A 45 24.18 13.74 -6.61
C GLY A 45 25.26 12.91 -7.31
N GLN A 46 26.27 12.48 -6.54
CA GLN A 46 27.42 11.72 -7.04
C GLN A 46 26.94 10.45 -7.78
N GLU A 47 26.98 10.46 -9.11
CA GLU A 47 26.88 9.24 -9.90
C GLU A 47 28.25 8.57 -9.92
N THR A 48 28.37 7.44 -9.22
CA THR A 48 29.51 6.53 -9.34
C THR A 48 29.48 5.86 -10.70
N SER A 49 30.03 6.53 -11.71
CA SER A 49 30.48 5.91 -12.95
C SER A 49 31.98 6.17 -13.09
N GLY A 50 32.72 5.10 -13.34
CA GLY A 50 34.18 5.08 -13.27
C GLY A 50 34.85 5.92 -14.36
N CYS A 51 35.76 6.77 -13.89
CA CYS A 51 36.96 7.31 -14.53
C CYS A 51 36.87 8.45 -15.57
N SER A 52 37.54 9.53 -15.17
CA SER A 52 38.21 10.61 -15.92
C SER A 52 37.40 11.87 -16.32
N SER A 53 37.85 13.00 -15.76
CA SER A 53 37.30 14.36 -15.76
C SER A 53 36.07 14.61 -14.86
N LYS A 54 36.34 15.10 -13.65
CA LYS A 54 35.32 15.61 -12.71
C LYS A 54 34.80 16.96 -13.21
N THR A 55 33.77 16.96 -14.02
CA THR A 55 32.89 18.13 -14.19
C THR A 55 31.65 17.91 -13.34
N GLU A 56 31.55 18.60 -12.21
CA GLU A 56 30.28 18.75 -11.48
C GLU A 56 29.26 19.40 -12.42
N THR A 57 28.37 18.61 -13.01
CA THR A 57 27.27 19.13 -13.83
C THR A 57 26.22 19.75 -12.91
N ARG A 58 26.40 21.04 -12.62
CA ARG A 58 25.41 21.88 -11.94
C ARG A 58 24.30 22.23 -12.93
N THR A 59 23.05 22.01 -12.53
CA THR A 59 21.87 22.37 -13.34
C THR A 59 21.22 23.63 -12.78
N PHE A 60 20.83 24.54 -13.68
CA PHE A 60 20.26 25.83 -13.33
C PHE A 60 18.83 25.95 -13.86
N PHE A 61 17.92 26.37 -13.00
CA PHE A 61 16.52 26.62 -13.33
C PHE A 61 16.21 28.10 -13.11
N GLN A 62 15.88 28.80 -14.18
CA GLN A 62 15.55 30.22 -14.19
C GLN A 62 14.04 30.38 -14.00
N CYS A 63 13.62 30.82 -12.82
CA CYS A 63 12.23 30.77 -12.37
C CYS A 63 11.70 32.13 -11.91
N ASN A 64 10.40 32.19 -11.61
CA ASN A 64 9.75 33.32 -10.98
C ASN A 64 9.43 32.99 -9.50
N ARG A 65 9.90 33.81 -8.56
CA ARG A 65 9.71 33.62 -7.11
C ARG A 65 8.24 33.50 -6.74
N ASN A 66 7.40 34.34 -7.32
CA ASN A 66 5.97 34.38 -7.03
C ASN A 66 5.26 33.06 -7.38
N ILE A 67 5.60 32.44 -8.51
CA ILE A 67 5.00 31.17 -8.94
C ILE A 67 5.45 30.03 -8.02
N LEU A 68 6.75 29.97 -7.73
CA LEU A 68 7.29 28.96 -6.82
C LEU A 68 6.73 29.12 -5.39
N ALA A 69 6.63 30.34 -4.88
CA ALA A 69 6.03 30.63 -3.58
C ALA A 69 4.52 30.35 -3.52
N ALA A 70 3.80 30.51 -4.64
CA ALA A 70 2.38 30.15 -4.71
C ALA A 70 2.19 28.63 -4.67
N ALA A 71 3.07 27.87 -5.32
CA ALA A 71 2.96 26.42 -5.45
C ALA A 71 3.54 25.63 -4.26
N SER A 72 4.52 26.18 -3.55
CA SER A 72 5.24 25.51 -2.47
C SER A 72 5.38 26.41 -1.24
N PRO A 73 4.93 25.95 -0.06
CA PRO A 73 5.16 26.65 1.20
C PRO A 73 6.66 26.82 1.52
N TYR A 74 7.51 25.87 1.13
CA TYR A 74 8.97 25.97 1.29
C TYR A 74 9.54 27.20 0.58
N PHE A 75 9.22 27.39 -0.71
CA PHE A 75 9.66 28.57 -1.47
C PHE A 75 9.02 29.86 -0.97
N LYS A 76 7.76 29.81 -0.54
CA LYS A 76 7.08 30.95 0.08
C LYS A 76 7.85 31.44 1.30
N SER A 77 8.16 30.53 2.20
CA SER A 77 8.94 30.79 3.40
C SER A 77 10.33 31.30 3.03
N MET A 78 10.99 30.70 2.05
CA MET A 78 12.32 31.10 1.61
C MET A 78 12.36 32.56 1.09
N PHE A 79 11.37 32.97 0.31
CA PHE A 79 11.38 34.31 -0.31
C PHE A 79 10.76 35.39 0.56
N THR A 80 9.87 35.04 1.49
CA THR A 80 9.15 36.02 2.33
C THR A 80 9.60 36.03 3.79
N GLY A 81 10.26 34.98 4.25
CA GLY A 81 10.74 34.83 5.61
C GLY A 81 12.10 35.50 5.84
N GLY A 82 12.36 36.59 5.11
CA GLY A 82 13.52 37.46 5.31
C GLY A 82 14.82 36.69 5.50
N LEU A 83 15.07 35.66 4.69
CA LEU A 83 16.26 34.81 4.60
C LEU A 83 17.39 35.48 3.81
N TYR A 84 18.65 35.03 3.94
CA TYR A 84 19.72 35.51 3.07
C TYR A 84 19.35 35.27 1.59
N GLU A 85 18.78 34.10 1.32
CA GLU A 85 18.22 33.62 0.05
C GLU A 85 17.07 34.50 -0.49
N SER A 86 16.37 35.24 0.37
CA SER A 86 15.30 36.15 -0.07
C SER A 86 15.85 37.31 -0.92
N THR A 87 17.13 37.67 -0.72
CA THR A 87 17.81 38.75 -1.45
C THR A 87 18.70 38.24 -2.59
N GLN A 88 19.01 36.95 -2.62
CA GLN A 88 19.92 36.36 -3.60
C GLN A 88 19.23 36.09 -4.93
N SER A 89 19.77 36.57 -6.06
CA SER A 89 19.29 36.19 -7.39
C SER A 89 19.58 34.73 -7.77
N LYS A 90 20.49 34.06 -7.04
CA LYS A 90 20.90 32.67 -7.29
C LYS A 90 20.91 31.88 -5.98
N ILE A 91 20.20 30.77 -5.92
CA ILE A 91 19.99 29.95 -4.71
C ILE A 91 20.35 28.51 -5.02
N THR A 92 21.14 27.87 -4.15
CA THR A 92 21.53 26.47 -4.30
C THR A 92 20.66 25.58 -3.40
N ILE A 93 20.09 24.53 -3.98
CA ILE A 93 19.32 23.50 -3.27
C ILE A 93 20.10 22.20 -3.30
N HIS A 94 20.37 21.66 -2.12
CA HIS A 94 21.07 20.38 -1.93
C HIS A 94 20.07 19.24 -1.76
N ASP A 95 20.54 18.00 -1.90
CA ASP A 95 19.76 16.75 -1.67
C ASP A 95 18.51 16.56 -2.54
N VAL A 96 18.43 17.26 -3.67
CA VAL A 96 17.40 17.08 -4.70
C VAL A 96 18.07 16.75 -6.01
N ASP A 97 17.58 15.76 -6.75
CA ASP A 97 18.08 15.47 -8.08
C ASP A 97 17.50 16.44 -9.13
N ALA A 98 18.30 16.74 -10.16
CA ALA A 98 17.95 17.69 -11.20
C ALA A 98 16.65 17.32 -11.96
N GLU A 99 16.42 16.03 -12.20
CA GLU A 99 15.23 15.54 -12.90
C GLU A 99 13.95 15.77 -12.08
N SER A 100 13.97 15.44 -10.79
CA SER A 100 12.85 15.69 -9.88
C SER A 100 12.61 17.19 -9.69
N MET A 101 13.67 17.99 -9.60
CA MET A 101 13.53 19.45 -9.55
C MET A 101 12.86 19.99 -10.81
N ALA A 102 13.27 19.53 -11.99
CA ALA A 102 12.67 19.93 -13.26
C ALA A 102 11.17 19.60 -13.31
N LEU A 103 10.77 18.41 -12.86
CA LEU A 103 9.37 18.00 -12.79
C LEU A 103 8.55 18.84 -11.80
N ILE A 104 9.13 19.20 -10.65
CA ILE A 104 8.46 20.04 -9.65
C ILE A 104 8.29 21.47 -10.16
N VAL A 105 9.33 22.03 -10.79
CA VAL A 105 9.25 23.36 -11.40
C VAL A 105 8.22 23.36 -12.53
N ASP A 106 8.25 22.39 -13.43
CA ASP A 106 7.24 22.29 -14.50
C ASP A 106 5.82 22.15 -13.92
N TYR A 107 5.64 21.40 -12.84
CA TYR A 107 4.39 21.32 -12.11
C TYR A 107 3.92 22.67 -11.55
N CYS A 108 4.83 23.51 -11.01
CA CYS A 108 4.47 24.84 -10.50
C CYS A 108 3.82 25.74 -11.58
N TYR A 109 4.20 25.55 -12.85
CA TYR A 109 3.64 26.34 -13.95
C TYR A 109 2.48 25.64 -14.69
N THR A 110 2.47 24.30 -14.76
CA THR A 110 1.49 23.56 -15.58
C THR A 110 0.38 22.88 -14.77
N GLY A 111 0.61 22.65 -13.46
CA GLY A 111 -0.23 21.82 -12.61
C GLY A 111 -0.23 20.33 -13.01
N LYS A 112 0.73 19.89 -13.83
CA LYS A 112 0.85 18.51 -14.31
C LYS A 112 2.19 17.93 -13.88
N VAL A 113 2.21 16.63 -13.58
CA VAL A 113 3.42 15.90 -13.23
C VAL A 113 3.34 14.48 -13.79
N THR A 114 4.48 13.96 -14.27
CA THR A 114 4.57 12.60 -14.80
C THR A 114 5.32 11.71 -13.81
N ILE A 115 4.61 10.75 -13.22
CA ILE A 115 5.16 9.80 -12.25
C ILE A 115 5.41 8.47 -12.96
N THR A 116 6.61 7.91 -12.76
CA THR A 116 7.08 6.65 -13.34
C THR A 116 7.74 5.79 -12.24
N GLU A 117 7.95 4.50 -12.52
CA GLU A 117 8.59 3.59 -11.55
C GLU A 117 10.03 3.98 -11.23
N ALA A 118 10.75 4.60 -12.19
CA ALA A 118 12.13 5.03 -12.01
C ALA A 118 12.26 6.34 -11.19
N ASN A 119 11.30 7.26 -11.32
CA ASN A 119 11.38 8.58 -10.68
C ASN A 119 10.61 8.67 -9.35
N VAL A 120 9.65 7.80 -9.06
CA VAL A 120 8.68 8.00 -7.97
C VAL A 120 9.32 8.21 -6.59
N GLN A 121 10.38 7.47 -6.27
CA GLN A 121 11.06 7.58 -4.97
C GLN A 121 11.84 8.90 -4.83
N LYS A 122 12.61 9.26 -5.86
CA LYS A 122 13.37 10.52 -5.91
C LYS A 122 12.43 11.73 -5.91
N LEU A 123 11.38 11.69 -6.75
CA LEU A 123 10.37 12.72 -6.85
C LEU A 123 9.57 12.88 -5.55
N TYR A 124 9.20 11.78 -4.88
CA TYR A 124 8.57 11.84 -3.56
C TYR A 124 9.49 12.53 -2.55
N SER A 125 10.78 12.17 -2.53
CA SER A 125 11.77 12.73 -1.61
C SER A 125 11.90 14.25 -1.80
N ALA A 126 12.04 14.68 -3.05
CA ALA A 126 12.09 16.09 -3.44
C ALA A 126 10.78 16.83 -3.10
N ALA A 127 9.62 16.26 -3.41
CA ALA A 127 8.31 16.85 -3.11
C ALA A 127 8.06 16.94 -1.60
N ASN A 128 8.53 15.97 -0.82
CA ASN A 128 8.45 16.00 0.64
C ASN A 128 9.34 17.12 1.21
N MET A 129 10.58 17.26 0.72
CA MET A 129 11.50 18.32 1.13
C MET A 129 10.98 19.72 0.76
N LEU A 130 10.52 19.89 -0.48
CA LEU A 130 9.99 21.15 -1.02
C LEU A 130 8.51 21.38 -0.66
N GLN A 131 7.93 20.55 0.21
CA GLN A 131 6.56 20.66 0.72
C GLN A 131 5.47 20.77 -0.38
N VAL A 132 5.65 20.05 -1.48
CA VAL A 132 4.65 19.96 -2.56
C VAL A 132 3.72 18.78 -2.29
N GLU A 133 2.71 19.02 -1.45
CA GLU A 133 1.85 17.95 -0.89
C GLU A 133 1.14 17.10 -1.94
N TYR A 134 0.61 17.72 -3.01
CA TYR A 134 -0.11 16.99 -4.05
C TYR A 134 0.78 15.93 -4.73
N ILE A 135 2.01 16.29 -5.10
CA ILE A 135 2.97 15.36 -5.72
C ILE A 135 3.35 14.27 -4.71
N ARG A 136 3.61 14.64 -3.46
CA ARG A 136 3.93 13.68 -2.38
C ARG A 136 2.83 12.62 -2.21
N HIS A 137 1.57 13.05 -2.12
CA HIS A 137 0.43 12.14 -2.04
C HIS A 137 0.25 11.31 -3.31
N ALA A 138 0.38 11.91 -4.49
CA ALA A 138 0.28 11.20 -5.77
C ALA A 138 1.35 10.11 -5.92
N CYS A 139 2.58 10.36 -5.46
CA CYS A 139 3.65 9.37 -5.45
C CYS A 139 3.39 8.23 -4.45
N ALA A 140 2.87 8.52 -3.25
CA ALA A 140 2.48 7.49 -2.28
C ALA A 140 1.35 6.59 -2.81
N ASP A 141 0.36 7.19 -3.46
CA ASP A 141 -0.72 6.50 -4.14
C ASP A 141 -0.21 5.64 -5.29
N PHE A 142 0.73 6.16 -6.09
CA PHE A 142 1.35 5.42 -7.19
C PHE A 142 2.07 4.17 -6.69
N MET A 143 2.86 4.29 -5.61
CA MET A 143 3.53 3.15 -4.96
C MET A 143 2.53 2.14 -4.39
N THR A 144 1.47 2.62 -3.71
CA THR A 144 0.41 1.75 -3.17
C THR A 144 -0.25 0.90 -4.26
N ARG A 145 -0.57 1.50 -5.41
CA ARG A 145 -1.22 0.83 -6.54
C ARG A 145 -0.34 -0.21 -7.24
N ARG A 146 0.97 -0.13 -7.04
CA ARG A 146 1.99 -0.98 -7.66
C ARG A 146 2.74 -1.85 -6.66
N LEU A 147 2.20 -2.02 -5.45
CA LEU A 147 2.71 -2.99 -4.48
C LEU A 147 2.70 -4.39 -5.07
N ASP A 148 3.85 -5.06 -4.97
CA ASP A 148 4.11 -6.39 -5.50
C ASP A 148 5.02 -7.15 -4.54
N LEU A 149 5.12 -8.48 -4.70
CA LEU A 149 6.00 -9.33 -3.88
C LEU A 149 7.47 -8.92 -3.95
N SER A 150 7.90 -8.36 -5.09
CA SER A 150 9.30 -7.97 -5.34
C SER A 150 9.68 -6.57 -4.83
N ASN A 151 8.70 -5.75 -4.42
CA ASN A 151 8.94 -4.35 -4.06
C ASN A 151 8.37 -3.95 -2.70
N CYS A 152 7.57 -4.81 -2.07
CA CYS A 152 6.87 -4.48 -0.83
C CYS A 152 7.82 -4.16 0.33
N THR A 153 8.98 -4.81 0.39
CA THR A 153 10.01 -4.60 1.42
C THR A 153 10.72 -3.26 1.23
N GLY A 154 11.09 -2.93 -0.01
CA GLY A 154 11.64 -1.63 -0.39
C GLY A 154 10.66 -0.48 -0.13
N ILE A 155 9.38 -0.65 -0.48
CA ILE A 155 8.34 0.36 -0.22
C ILE A 155 8.10 0.53 1.29
N LEU A 156 8.14 -0.55 2.08
CA LEU A 156 8.03 -0.46 3.54
C LEU A 156 9.17 0.36 4.14
N LYS A 157 10.42 0.07 3.75
CA LYS A 157 11.59 0.85 4.18
C LYS A 157 11.52 2.31 3.78
N PHE A 158 11.07 2.55 2.55
CA PHE A 158 10.87 3.90 2.05
C PHE A 158 9.82 4.65 2.89
N ALA A 159 8.68 4.01 3.16
CA ALA A 159 7.62 4.59 3.98
C ALA A 159 8.11 4.94 5.40
N ASP A 160 8.91 4.08 6.02
CA ASP A 160 9.54 4.34 7.32
C ASP A 160 10.53 5.50 7.27
N THR A 161 11.32 5.62 6.21
CA THR A 161 12.33 6.69 6.06
C THR A 161 11.68 8.08 6.00
N PHE A 162 10.46 8.16 5.48
CA PHE A 162 9.70 9.41 5.36
C PHE A 162 8.53 9.53 6.34
N ASP A 163 8.45 8.66 7.35
CA ASP A 163 7.36 8.60 8.34
C ASP A 163 5.94 8.62 7.72
N ASN A 164 5.80 8.02 6.53
CA ASN A 164 4.51 7.91 5.85
C ASN A 164 3.72 6.73 6.41
N MET A 165 2.97 6.98 7.48
CA MET A 165 2.21 5.96 8.20
C MET A 165 1.14 5.26 7.34
N ASP A 166 0.52 5.97 6.41
CA ASP A 166 -0.50 5.39 5.52
C ASP A 166 0.15 4.37 4.56
N LEU A 167 1.20 4.76 3.84
CA LEU A 167 1.94 3.87 2.94
C LEU A 167 2.56 2.70 3.69
N LYS A 168 3.10 2.95 4.90
CA LYS A 168 3.65 1.92 5.79
C LYS A 168 2.59 0.87 6.14
N SER A 169 1.41 1.31 6.59
CA SER A 169 0.34 0.40 6.99
C SER A 169 -0.15 -0.46 5.82
N LYS A 170 -0.24 0.12 4.61
CA LYS A 170 -0.60 -0.58 3.37
C LYS A 170 0.45 -1.62 2.97
N ALA A 171 1.73 -1.26 3.03
CA ALA A 171 2.84 -2.18 2.76
C ALA A 171 2.89 -3.33 3.78
N GLN A 172 2.71 -3.04 5.08
CA GLN A 172 2.64 -4.06 6.13
C GLN A 172 1.45 -5.01 5.95
N ALA A 173 0.27 -4.48 5.61
CA ALA A 173 -0.91 -5.30 5.32
C ALA A 173 -0.69 -6.23 4.11
N PHE A 174 -0.03 -5.72 3.07
CA PHE A 174 0.35 -6.52 1.89
C PHE A 174 1.32 -7.65 2.27
N ILE A 175 2.39 -7.33 3.00
CA ILE A 175 3.35 -8.33 3.49
C ILE A 175 2.67 -9.38 4.38
N ALA A 176 1.78 -8.95 5.29
CA ALA A 176 1.05 -9.84 6.18
C ALA A 176 0.15 -10.82 5.42
N LYS A 177 -0.52 -10.35 4.36
CA LYS A 177 -1.38 -11.18 3.50
C LYS A 177 -0.58 -12.16 2.64
N HIS A 178 0.58 -11.75 2.13
CA HIS A 178 1.42 -12.56 1.25
C HIS A 178 2.58 -13.25 1.98
N PHE A 179 2.53 -13.30 3.32
CA PHE A 179 3.66 -13.75 4.13
C PHE A 179 4.11 -15.17 3.81
N VAL A 180 3.20 -16.10 3.50
CA VAL A 180 3.56 -17.47 3.10
C VAL A 180 4.35 -17.50 1.79
N GLN A 181 3.98 -16.68 0.80
CA GLN A 181 4.70 -16.58 -0.46
C GLN A 181 6.07 -15.94 -0.24
N LEU A 182 6.12 -14.86 0.55
CA LEU A 182 7.36 -14.17 0.92
C LEU A 182 8.30 -15.05 1.74
N SER A 183 7.77 -15.94 2.58
CA SER A 183 8.57 -16.89 3.36
C SER A 183 9.27 -17.93 2.48
N ALA A 184 8.78 -18.18 1.27
CA ALA A 184 9.43 -19.05 0.30
C ALA A 184 10.51 -18.31 -0.51
N SER A 185 10.37 -17.00 -0.70
CA SER A 185 11.37 -16.13 -1.31
C SER A 185 12.33 -15.60 -0.24
N GLU A 186 13.42 -16.32 0.01
CA GLU A 186 14.36 -16.08 1.13
C GLU A 186 14.99 -14.69 1.17
N LYS A 187 15.05 -13.94 0.05
CA LYS A 187 15.81 -12.68 -0.03
C LYS A 187 15.06 -11.46 0.49
N GLU A 188 13.78 -11.32 0.15
CA GLU A 188 12.99 -10.11 0.38
C GLU A 188 12.94 -9.72 1.87
N LEU A 189 12.52 -10.67 2.72
CA LEU A 189 12.35 -10.43 4.15
C LEU A 189 13.68 -10.20 4.88
N CYS A 190 14.77 -10.77 4.37
CA CYS A 190 16.12 -10.59 4.90
C CYS A 190 16.65 -9.18 4.72
N GLU A 191 16.10 -8.40 3.78
CA GLU A 191 16.52 -7.01 3.62
C GLU A 191 16.04 -6.12 4.77
N LEU A 192 14.96 -6.47 5.47
CA LEU A 192 14.33 -5.62 6.48
C LEU A 192 15.19 -5.40 7.73
N ASP A 193 15.06 -4.23 8.32
CA ASP A 193 15.76 -3.86 9.55
C ASP A 193 15.13 -4.54 10.77
N MET A 194 15.86 -4.64 11.89
CA MET A 194 15.38 -5.30 13.11
C MET A 194 14.04 -4.74 13.61
N LYS A 195 13.88 -3.42 13.59
CA LYS A 195 12.64 -2.75 14.01
C LYS A 195 11.46 -3.16 13.13
N GLN A 196 11.65 -3.15 11.82
CA GLN A 196 10.64 -3.52 10.82
C GLN A 196 10.25 -4.99 10.92
N MET A 197 11.24 -5.87 11.03
CA MET A 197 11.01 -7.31 11.18
C MET A 197 10.22 -7.60 12.46
N LYS A 198 10.58 -6.95 13.57
CA LYS A 198 9.83 -7.04 14.83
C LYS A 198 8.37 -6.61 14.66
N GLU A 199 8.13 -5.47 14.01
CA GLU A 199 6.78 -4.96 13.75
C GLU A 199 5.94 -5.92 12.90
N ILE A 200 6.53 -6.59 11.91
CA ILE A 200 5.81 -7.57 11.07
C ILE A 200 5.51 -8.85 11.87
N LEU A 201 6.50 -9.41 12.57
CA LEU A 201 6.35 -10.66 13.30
C LEU A 201 5.38 -10.56 14.48
N THR A 202 5.09 -9.36 14.99
CA THR A 202 4.08 -9.17 16.05
C THR A 202 2.64 -9.11 15.52
N LEU A 203 2.41 -8.90 14.22
CA LEU A 203 1.08 -8.71 13.64
C LEU A 203 0.14 -9.92 13.80
N ASP A 204 -1.05 -9.71 14.36
CA ASP A 204 -2.11 -10.74 14.40
C ASP A 204 -2.64 -11.11 13.00
N SER A 205 -2.56 -10.16 12.06
CA SER A 205 -3.09 -10.26 10.71
C SER A 205 -2.21 -11.06 9.73
N LEU A 206 -1.12 -11.69 10.20
CA LEU A 206 -0.30 -12.56 9.35
C LEU A 206 -1.11 -13.75 8.83
N ASP A 207 -1.16 -13.91 7.51
CA ASP A 207 -1.78 -15.05 6.84
C ASP A 207 -0.86 -16.26 6.87
N ILE A 208 -0.77 -16.91 8.03
CA ILE A 208 0.03 -18.11 8.27
C ILE A 208 -0.80 -19.14 9.03
N ASP A 209 -0.71 -20.39 8.61
CA ASP A 209 -1.41 -21.55 9.17
C ASP A 209 -0.81 -22.06 10.50
N CYS A 210 0.51 -21.93 10.69
CA CYS A 210 1.21 -22.41 11.88
C CYS A 210 2.40 -21.51 12.30
N GLU A 211 2.61 -21.39 13.62
CA GLU A 211 3.70 -20.55 14.16
C GLU A 211 5.10 -21.11 13.85
N ARG A 212 5.21 -22.41 13.53
CA ARG A 212 6.45 -23.03 13.03
C ARG A 212 7.04 -22.27 11.84
N LYS A 213 6.21 -21.83 10.88
CA LYS A 213 6.68 -21.07 9.72
C LYS A 213 7.16 -19.67 10.09
N VAL A 214 6.48 -19.00 11.04
CA VAL A 214 6.91 -17.71 11.59
C VAL A 214 8.29 -17.84 12.23
N CYS A 215 8.49 -18.89 13.03
CA CYS A 215 9.75 -19.18 13.69
C CYS A 215 10.87 -19.48 12.69
N ALA A 216 10.59 -20.24 11.64
CA ALA A 216 11.56 -20.52 10.58
C ALA A 216 12.05 -19.23 9.90
N VAL A 217 11.13 -18.32 9.56
CA VAL A 217 11.48 -17.01 8.98
C VAL A 217 12.29 -16.16 9.95
N ALA A 218 11.88 -16.11 11.23
CA ALA A 218 12.60 -15.36 12.26
C ALA A 218 14.05 -15.86 12.43
N ILE A 219 14.26 -17.17 12.44
CA ILE A 219 15.59 -17.77 12.54
C ILE A 219 16.42 -17.49 11.30
N HIS A 220 15.85 -17.64 10.11
CA HIS A 220 16.55 -17.36 8.86
C HIS A 220 17.01 -15.90 8.79
N TRP A 221 16.15 -14.95 9.21
CA TRP A 221 16.51 -13.54 9.28
C TRP A 221 17.64 -13.28 10.30
N ILE A 222 17.62 -13.94 11.47
CA ILE A 222 18.68 -13.84 12.48
C ILE A 222 20.00 -14.35 11.90
N GLU A 223 20.01 -15.52 11.27
CA GLU A 223 21.21 -16.15 10.68
C GLU A 223 21.84 -15.28 9.59
N HIS A 224 21.03 -14.52 8.85
CA HIS A 224 21.52 -13.63 7.80
C HIS A 224 22.01 -12.27 8.31
N ASN A 225 21.30 -11.65 9.26
CA ASN A 225 21.49 -10.24 9.61
C ASN A 225 22.23 -10.00 10.93
N LEU A 226 22.24 -10.98 11.84
CA LEU A 226 22.82 -10.83 13.17
C LEU A 226 24.00 -11.78 13.35
N PRO A 227 25.14 -11.29 13.90
CA PRO A 227 26.12 -12.20 14.46
C PRO A 227 25.45 -12.96 15.61
N LEU A 228 25.57 -14.29 15.61
CA LEU A 228 24.80 -15.26 16.41
C LEU A 228 24.94 -15.12 17.95
N GLU A 229 25.53 -14.05 18.47
CA GLU A 229 25.89 -13.85 19.88
C GLU A 229 25.24 -12.61 20.55
N THR A 230 24.35 -11.89 19.86
CA THR A 230 23.74 -10.62 20.35
C THR A 230 22.36 -10.80 21.00
N GLU A 231 22.08 -10.04 22.08
CA GLU A 231 20.76 -9.90 22.72
C GLU A 231 19.63 -9.51 21.73
N ASP A 232 20.00 -8.91 20.60
CA ASP A 232 19.09 -8.55 19.50
C ASP A 232 18.32 -9.76 18.93
N ALA A 233 18.94 -10.94 18.91
CA ALA A 233 18.28 -12.18 18.46
C ALA A 233 17.13 -12.57 19.39
N LEU A 234 17.27 -12.34 20.71
CA LEU A 234 16.23 -12.63 21.69
C LEU A 234 14.98 -11.75 21.47
N HIS A 235 15.17 -10.50 21.05
CA HIS A 235 14.05 -9.59 20.77
C HIS A 235 13.18 -10.08 19.60
N ILE A 236 13.79 -10.68 18.57
CA ILE A 236 13.08 -11.28 17.44
C ILE A 236 12.40 -12.59 17.87
N LEU A 237 13.10 -13.45 18.61
CA LEU A 237 12.54 -14.73 19.09
C LEU A 237 11.35 -14.53 20.06
N LYS A 238 11.31 -13.43 20.82
CA LYS A 238 10.16 -13.06 21.65
C LYS A 238 8.90 -12.72 20.86
N CYS A 239 9.00 -12.45 19.56
CA CYS A 239 7.84 -12.17 18.71
C CYS A 239 7.13 -13.46 18.25
N VAL A 240 7.79 -14.61 18.37
CA VAL A 240 7.22 -15.92 18.07
C VAL A 240 6.33 -16.37 19.22
N ARG A 241 5.12 -16.82 18.90
CA ARG A 241 4.13 -17.30 19.89
C ARG A 241 4.40 -18.77 20.25
N TRP A 242 5.39 -19.00 21.10
CA TRP A 242 5.82 -20.35 21.52
C TRP A 242 4.68 -21.20 22.11
N SER A 243 3.69 -20.59 22.75
CA SER A 243 2.48 -21.25 23.27
C SER A 243 1.57 -21.88 22.20
N LEU A 244 1.76 -21.56 20.91
CA LEU A 244 0.93 -22.07 19.81
C LEU A 244 1.54 -23.26 19.07
N PHE A 245 2.69 -23.77 19.51
CA PHE A 245 3.32 -24.97 18.93
C PHE A 245 2.58 -26.23 19.38
N THR A 246 2.42 -27.18 18.46
CA THR A 246 1.70 -28.45 18.72
C THR A 246 2.68 -29.60 18.94
N GLU A 247 2.20 -30.73 19.45
CA GLU A 247 3.01 -31.96 19.59
C GLU A 247 3.65 -32.40 18.26
N LYS A 248 3.00 -32.11 17.13
CA LYS A 248 3.53 -32.39 15.79
C LYS A 248 4.80 -31.62 15.47
N ASP A 249 5.03 -30.49 16.13
CA ASP A 249 6.19 -29.63 15.92
C ASP A 249 7.38 -30.00 16.84
N ARG A 250 7.25 -31.03 17.68
CA ARG A 250 8.28 -31.43 18.66
C ARG A 250 9.63 -31.73 18.01
N PHE A 251 9.65 -32.47 16.91
CA PHE A 251 10.89 -32.77 16.17
C PHE A 251 11.59 -31.50 15.66
N TYR A 252 10.81 -30.52 15.20
CA TYR A 252 11.32 -29.24 14.76
C TYR A 252 11.92 -28.45 15.94
N LEU A 253 11.20 -28.39 17.07
CA LEU A 253 11.70 -27.74 18.28
C LEU A 253 12.98 -28.38 18.81
N ASP A 254 13.11 -29.71 18.75
CA ASP A 254 14.31 -30.42 19.16
C ASP A 254 15.50 -30.10 18.24
N SER A 255 15.27 -29.99 16.92
CA SER A 255 16.26 -29.49 15.96
C SER A 255 16.62 -28.01 16.16
N LEU A 256 15.76 -27.21 16.77
CA LEU A 256 16.08 -25.82 17.12
C LEU A 256 16.90 -25.74 18.41
N LYS A 257 16.57 -26.57 19.41
CA LYS A 257 17.31 -26.66 20.68
C LYS A 257 18.77 -27.07 20.48
N SER A 258 19.08 -27.78 19.39
CA SER A 258 20.46 -28.14 19.03
C SER A 258 21.28 -26.98 18.45
N LYS A 259 20.65 -25.89 17.99
CA LYS A 259 21.37 -24.71 17.47
C LYS A 259 22.06 -23.96 18.63
N PRO A 260 23.37 -23.63 18.50
CA PRO A 260 24.19 -23.12 19.61
C PRO A 260 23.70 -21.78 20.18
N PHE A 261 23.19 -20.88 19.34
CA PHE A 261 22.66 -19.59 19.79
C PHE A 261 21.33 -19.73 20.55
N ILE A 262 20.43 -20.62 20.09
CA ILE A 262 19.16 -20.88 20.78
C ILE A 262 19.44 -21.48 22.15
N LYS A 263 20.39 -22.43 22.25
CA LYS A 263 20.77 -23.10 23.49
C LYS A 263 21.17 -22.14 24.62
N LYS A 264 21.81 -21.01 24.28
CA LYS A 264 22.21 -19.95 25.21
C LYS A 264 21.02 -19.13 25.73
N HIS A 265 20.00 -18.93 24.89
CA HIS A 265 18.82 -18.13 25.19
C HIS A 265 17.61 -18.94 25.70
N LEU A 266 17.68 -20.28 25.71
CA LEU A 266 16.63 -21.18 26.21
C LEU A 266 16.18 -20.87 27.64
N SER A 267 17.09 -20.44 28.52
CA SER A 267 16.78 -20.06 29.90
C SER A 267 15.88 -18.82 30.01
N SER A 268 15.85 -17.98 28.97
CA SER A 268 15.07 -16.74 28.89
C SER A 268 13.76 -16.86 28.11
N LEU A 269 13.47 -18.05 27.55
CA LEU A 269 12.24 -18.39 26.83
C LEU A 269 11.48 -19.49 27.61
N PRO A 270 10.73 -19.13 28.67
CA PRO A 270 10.12 -20.11 29.58
C PRO A 270 9.16 -21.08 28.89
N ASP A 271 8.44 -20.63 27.86
CA ASP A 271 7.50 -21.48 27.08
C ASP A 271 8.20 -22.54 26.21
N LEU A 272 9.45 -22.30 25.79
CA LEU A 272 10.22 -23.26 25.00
C LEU A 272 10.89 -24.32 25.90
N ALA A 273 11.18 -23.96 27.15
CA ALA A 273 11.76 -24.85 28.16
C ALA A 273 10.72 -25.80 28.79
N SER A 274 9.46 -25.38 28.93
CA SER A 274 8.37 -26.15 29.57
C SER A 274 7.72 -27.23 28.69
N THR A 275 8.04 -27.29 27.40
CA THR A 275 7.49 -28.30 26.45
C THR A 275 7.89 -29.76 26.76
N GLY A 276 8.65 -30.00 27.82
CA GLY A 276 9.05 -31.33 28.30
C GLY A 276 8.24 -31.90 29.47
N GLU A 277 7.49 -31.09 30.23
CA GLU A 277 6.75 -31.56 31.41
C GLU A 277 5.33 -31.02 31.42
N SER A 278 4.37 -31.94 31.39
CA SER A 278 2.94 -31.74 31.55
C SER A 278 2.63 -30.86 32.76
N SER A 279 2.50 -29.55 32.54
CA SER A 279 1.99 -28.63 33.54
C SER A 279 1.10 -27.60 32.86
N VAL A 280 -0.09 -27.48 33.42
CA VAL A 280 -1.20 -26.63 33.00
C VAL A 280 -0.75 -25.18 33.08
N ILE A 281 -0.40 -24.56 31.95
CA ILE A 281 -0.07 -23.14 31.88
C ILE A 281 -1.37 -22.34 31.85
N SER A 282 -1.47 -21.39 32.79
CA SER A 282 -2.53 -20.38 32.90
C SER A 282 -2.87 -19.77 31.53
N MET A 283 -4.16 -19.83 31.17
CA MET A 283 -4.71 -19.31 29.90
C MET A 283 -4.64 -17.77 29.85
N HIS A 284 -3.47 -17.20 29.58
CA HIS A 284 -3.43 -15.91 28.89
C HIS A 284 -3.84 -16.18 27.43
N HIS A 285 -4.99 -15.64 27.01
CA HIS A 285 -5.55 -15.78 25.66
C HIS A 285 -4.57 -15.26 24.59
N THR A 286 -3.60 -16.07 24.21
CA THR A 286 -2.69 -15.77 23.10
C THR A 286 -3.50 -15.89 21.82
N LYS A 287 -3.82 -14.74 21.22
CA LYS A 287 -4.62 -14.69 20.00
C LYS A 287 -3.89 -15.47 18.89
N GLN A 288 -4.63 -16.24 18.12
CA GLN A 288 -4.05 -16.98 16.98
C GLN A 288 -3.83 -16.02 15.79
N ARG A 289 -2.84 -16.32 14.95
CA ARG A 289 -2.64 -15.62 13.67
C ARG A 289 -3.85 -15.86 12.78
N ILE A 290 -4.26 -14.88 12.00
CA ILE A 290 -5.49 -14.97 11.20
C ILE A 290 -5.46 -16.10 10.18
N GLY A 291 -4.30 -16.37 9.57
CA GLY A 291 -4.16 -17.44 8.57
C GLY A 291 -4.46 -18.84 9.09
N LYS A 292 -4.37 -19.08 10.41
CA LYS A 292 -4.77 -20.36 11.04
C LYS A 292 -6.27 -20.61 10.92
N SER A 293 -7.07 -19.55 10.84
CA SER A 293 -8.53 -19.63 10.62
C SER A 293 -8.91 -19.70 9.14
N ALA A 294 -7.94 -19.65 8.22
CA ALA A 294 -8.23 -19.65 6.80
C ALA A 294 -8.71 -21.04 6.34
N LYS A 295 -9.94 -21.11 5.85
CA LYS A 295 -10.53 -22.33 5.27
C LYS A 295 -11.03 -22.02 3.87
N GLU A 296 -10.86 -22.97 2.95
CA GLU A 296 -11.55 -22.90 1.67
C GLU A 296 -12.98 -23.38 1.87
N MET A 297 -13.96 -22.56 1.49
CA MET A 297 -15.38 -22.81 1.73
C MET A 297 -16.20 -22.53 0.48
N VAL A 298 -17.36 -23.15 0.39
CA VAL A 298 -18.38 -22.87 -0.63
C VAL A 298 -19.22 -21.69 -0.14
N LEU A 299 -19.21 -20.60 -0.90
CA LEU A 299 -19.96 -19.38 -0.61
C LEU A 299 -21.25 -19.36 -1.42
N PHE A 300 -22.38 -19.06 -0.78
CA PHE A 300 -23.69 -18.92 -1.40
C PHE A 300 -24.15 -17.46 -1.34
N PHE A 301 -24.24 -16.83 -2.51
CA PHE A 301 -24.69 -15.44 -2.66
C PHE A 301 -26.19 -15.41 -2.97
N GLY A 302 -26.95 -14.96 -1.99
CA GLY A 302 -28.39 -14.83 -2.03
C GLY A 302 -28.85 -13.41 -2.37
N ARG A 303 -29.91 -12.98 -1.69
CA ARG A 303 -30.47 -11.64 -1.89
C ARG A 303 -29.54 -10.57 -1.31
N PRO A 304 -29.54 -9.35 -1.86
CA PRO A 304 -28.72 -8.26 -1.34
C PRO A 304 -28.96 -7.86 0.11
N ASN A 305 -30.14 -8.16 0.65
CA ASN A 305 -30.52 -7.73 2.00
C ASN A 305 -30.21 -8.78 3.07
N GLU A 306 -29.71 -9.95 2.67
CA GLU A 306 -29.40 -11.07 3.56
C GLU A 306 -27.89 -11.30 3.58
N PRO A 307 -27.29 -11.67 4.72
CA PRO A 307 -25.89 -12.07 4.75
C PRO A 307 -25.65 -13.32 3.91
N PHE A 308 -24.44 -13.46 3.36
CA PHE A 308 -24.07 -14.60 2.52
C PHE A 308 -23.62 -15.78 3.37
N MET A 309 -24.02 -16.99 2.97
CA MET A 309 -23.67 -18.21 3.67
C MET A 309 -22.32 -18.75 3.20
N CYS A 310 -21.49 -19.16 4.13
CA CYS A 310 -20.21 -19.82 3.91
C CYS A 310 -20.28 -21.24 4.50
N TYR A 311 -20.03 -22.27 3.70
CA TYR A 311 -20.19 -23.66 4.12
C TYR A 311 -18.98 -24.52 3.75
N ASP A 312 -18.50 -25.35 4.68
CA ASP A 312 -17.49 -26.36 4.42
C ASP A 312 -18.15 -27.73 4.25
N PRO A 313 -18.12 -28.33 3.05
CA PRO A 313 -18.80 -29.61 2.78
C PRO A 313 -18.17 -30.83 3.45
N TYR A 314 -17.03 -30.69 4.14
CA TYR A 314 -16.35 -31.81 4.81
C TYR A 314 -16.38 -31.71 6.33
N THR A 315 -16.38 -30.49 6.89
CA THR A 315 -16.51 -30.27 8.33
C THR A 315 -17.93 -29.92 8.75
N GLU A 316 -18.81 -29.65 7.78
CA GLU A 316 -20.20 -29.23 7.97
C GLU A 316 -20.36 -27.91 8.74
N GLU A 317 -19.28 -27.13 8.88
CA GLU A 317 -19.31 -25.84 9.55
C GLU A 317 -19.93 -24.76 8.67
N ILE A 318 -20.75 -23.90 9.29
CA ILE A 318 -21.46 -22.80 8.63
C ILE A 318 -21.07 -21.46 9.25
N TYR A 319 -20.73 -20.50 8.39
CA TYR A 319 -20.46 -19.12 8.77
C TYR A 319 -21.29 -18.15 7.95
N SER A 320 -21.44 -16.93 8.46
CA SER A 320 -22.21 -15.85 7.84
C SER A 320 -21.29 -14.66 7.51
N MET A 321 -21.33 -14.23 6.25
CA MET A 321 -20.58 -13.11 5.69
C MET A 321 -21.51 -11.91 5.49
N SER A 322 -21.05 -10.71 5.80
CA SER A 322 -21.86 -9.50 5.62
C SER A 322 -22.21 -9.26 4.15
N SER A 323 -23.35 -8.62 3.90
CA SER A 323 -23.72 -8.16 2.55
C SER A 323 -23.30 -6.69 2.35
N PRO A 324 -22.88 -6.28 1.14
CA PRO A 324 -22.50 -4.90 0.84
C PRO A 324 -23.63 -3.88 1.05
N ILE A 325 -24.90 -4.29 0.91
CA ILE A 325 -26.04 -3.35 0.90
C ILE A 325 -26.60 -3.06 2.30
N ILE A 326 -26.29 -3.90 3.31
CA ILE A 326 -26.81 -3.73 4.67
C ILE A 326 -26.31 -2.42 5.33
N ASN A 327 -25.14 -1.90 4.90
CA ASN A 327 -24.55 -0.66 5.42
C ASN A 327 -24.93 0.62 4.65
N LEU A 328 -25.62 0.53 3.52
CA LEU A 328 -25.95 1.68 2.63
C LEU A 328 -27.36 2.27 2.87
N SER A 329 -28.00 1.93 4.00
CA SER A 329 -29.37 2.34 4.34
C SER A 329 -29.58 3.86 4.54
N ASN A 330 -28.53 4.68 4.46
CA ASN A 330 -28.59 6.15 4.59
C ASN A 330 -28.65 6.93 3.26
N GLN A 331 -28.61 6.28 2.09
CA GLN A 331 -28.72 6.98 0.80
C GLN A 331 -29.77 6.33 -0.08
N ASN A 332 -31.02 6.78 0.01
CA ASN A 332 -32.12 6.70 -0.99
C ASN A 332 -32.08 5.55 -2.04
N PHE A 333 -31.64 4.34 -1.65
CA PHE A 333 -31.58 3.20 -2.53
C PHE A 333 -33.01 2.67 -2.61
N LYS A 334 -33.70 2.98 -3.72
CA LYS A 334 -35.00 2.38 -4.00
C LYS A 334 -34.79 0.88 -4.13
N ARG A 335 -35.10 0.17 -3.04
CA ARG A 335 -35.09 -1.29 -2.89
C ARG A 335 -35.70 -1.93 -4.13
N SER A 336 -34.88 -2.49 -5.00
CA SER A 336 -35.36 -3.43 -6.01
C SER A 336 -35.17 -4.84 -5.43
N PRO A 337 -36.24 -5.59 -5.10
CA PRO A 337 -36.15 -6.91 -4.47
C PRO A 337 -35.61 -8.02 -5.40
N MET A 338 -35.02 -7.64 -6.54
CA MET A 338 -34.66 -8.53 -7.67
C MET A 338 -33.20 -8.36 -8.11
N GLU A 339 -32.38 -7.59 -7.38
CA GLU A 339 -30.99 -7.36 -7.76
C GLU A 339 -30.17 -8.63 -7.51
N THR A 340 -29.68 -9.23 -8.59
CA THR A 340 -28.75 -10.37 -8.55
C THR A 340 -27.32 -9.84 -8.68
N PHE A 341 -26.35 -10.58 -8.16
CA PHE A 341 -24.95 -10.22 -8.18
C PHE A 341 -24.16 -10.98 -9.23
N LEU A 342 -23.09 -10.36 -9.73
CA LEU A 342 -21.97 -11.04 -10.35
C LEU A 342 -20.92 -11.25 -9.28
N VAL A 343 -20.33 -12.43 -9.22
CA VAL A 343 -19.28 -12.73 -8.25
C VAL A 343 -18.08 -13.34 -8.93
N CYS A 344 -16.90 -12.89 -8.55
CA CYS A 344 -15.62 -13.41 -9.04
C CYS A 344 -14.62 -13.51 -7.89
N SER A 345 -13.92 -14.64 -7.78
CA SER A 345 -12.72 -14.77 -6.97
C SER A 345 -11.47 -14.61 -7.84
N THR A 346 -10.40 -14.10 -7.25
CA THR A 346 -9.06 -14.04 -7.86
C THR A 346 -8.18 -15.18 -7.34
N PRO A 347 -7.08 -15.53 -8.03
CA PRO A 347 -6.08 -16.48 -7.51
C PRO A 347 -5.49 -16.09 -6.15
N GLU A 348 -5.49 -14.80 -5.83
CA GLU A 348 -5.06 -14.24 -4.55
C GLU A 348 -6.14 -14.29 -3.45
N ASN A 349 -7.26 -14.97 -3.72
CA ASN A 349 -8.43 -15.09 -2.83
C ASN A 349 -9.16 -13.77 -2.52
N ASN A 350 -8.95 -12.72 -3.31
CA ASN A 350 -9.81 -11.53 -3.23
C ASN A 350 -11.16 -11.86 -3.87
N LEU A 351 -12.24 -11.44 -3.19
CA LEU A 351 -13.61 -11.65 -3.62
C LEU A 351 -14.21 -10.33 -4.11
N TYR A 352 -14.78 -10.35 -5.31
CA TYR A 352 -15.40 -9.19 -5.94
C TYR A 352 -16.86 -9.46 -6.24
N ILE A 353 -17.69 -8.45 -5.99
CA ILE A 353 -19.12 -8.45 -6.33
C ILE A 353 -19.43 -7.26 -7.22
N ALA A 354 -20.18 -7.48 -8.30
CA ALA A 354 -20.80 -6.41 -9.07
C ALA A 354 -22.31 -6.57 -9.03
N SER A 355 -23.05 -5.46 -9.00
CA SER A 355 -24.48 -5.55 -9.29
C SER A 355 -24.73 -5.76 -10.78
N HIS A 356 -25.77 -6.52 -11.13
CA HIS A 356 -26.28 -6.53 -12.50
C HIS A 356 -26.90 -5.16 -12.89
N LEU A 357 -27.84 -4.67 -12.09
CA LEU A 357 -28.65 -3.49 -12.45
C LEU A 357 -27.90 -2.17 -12.23
N SER A 358 -27.31 -2.00 -11.05
CA SER A 358 -26.58 -0.79 -10.68
C SER A 358 -25.12 -0.85 -11.11
N LYS A 359 -24.47 0.31 -11.25
CA LYS A 359 -23.07 0.43 -11.67
C LYS A 359 -22.07 0.14 -10.55
N HIS A 360 -22.55 -0.20 -9.36
CA HIS A 360 -21.72 -0.46 -8.20
C HIS A 360 -20.89 -1.75 -8.35
N PHE A 361 -19.67 -1.69 -7.80
CA PHE A 361 -18.69 -2.75 -7.81
C PHE A 361 -17.93 -2.74 -6.48
N TRP A 362 -17.76 -3.90 -5.85
CA TRP A 362 -17.20 -4.01 -4.51
C TRP A 362 -16.12 -5.09 -4.43
N VAL A 363 -15.21 -4.91 -3.49
CA VAL A 363 -14.24 -5.92 -3.04
C VAL A 363 -14.44 -6.21 -1.56
N TYR A 364 -14.36 -7.48 -1.18
CA TYR A 364 -14.50 -7.90 0.21
C TYR A 364 -13.20 -7.68 0.99
N ASN A 365 -13.29 -7.04 2.15
CA ASN A 365 -12.22 -6.98 3.13
C ASN A 365 -12.44 -8.11 4.17
N PRO A 366 -11.62 -9.17 4.14
CA PRO A 366 -11.78 -10.30 5.03
C PRO A 366 -11.50 -10.00 6.50
N LEU A 367 -10.64 -9.03 6.80
CA LEU A 367 -10.23 -8.72 8.16
C LEU A 367 -11.34 -8.01 8.94
N LEU A 368 -12.08 -7.15 8.24
CA LEU A 368 -13.14 -6.32 8.80
C LEU A 368 -14.55 -6.88 8.56
N ASN A 369 -14.65 -7.99 7.81
CA ASN A 369 -15.93 -8.54 7.35
C ASN A 369 -16.84 -7.46 6.75
N CYS A 370 -16.29 -6.65 5.84
CA CYS A 370 -16.99 -5.55 5.19
C CYS A 370 -16.64 -5.46 3.70
N TRP A 371 -17.49 -4.77 2.95
CA TRP A 371 -17.31 -4.55 1.53
C TRP A 371 -16.87 -3.12 1.26
N GLN A 372 -15.83 -2.97 0.44
CA GLN A 372 -15.34 -1.68 -0.01
C GLN A 372 -15.80 -1.44 -1.45
N GLU A 373 -16.36 -0.27 -1.71
CA GLU A 373 -16.77 0.14 -3.05
C GLU A 373 -15.58 0.59 -3.90
N LEU A 374 -15.60 0.20 -5.17
CA LEU A 374 -14.60 0.49 -6.19
C LEU A 374 -15.19 1.41 -7.26
N ALA A 375 -14.39 1.80 -8.25
CA ALA A 375 -14.85 2.68 -9.32
C ALA A 375 -16.09 2.13 -10.03
N GLU A 376 -17.05 3.03 -10.28
CA GLU A 376 -18.31 2.69 -10.94
C GLU A 376 -18.09 2.15 -12.35
N ARG A 377 -18.91 1.17 -12.71
CA ARG A 377 -18.90 0.53 -14.04
C ARG A 377 -19.36 1.51 -15.13
N LEU A 378 -18.95 1.25 -16.36
CA LEU A 378 -19.32 2.09 -17.50
C LEU A 378 -20.81 1.88 -17.86
N LEU A 379 -21.29 0.62 -17.79
CA LEU A 379 -22.64 0.23 -18.20
C LEU A 379 -23.40 -0.57 -17.13
N GLY A 380 -24.69 -0.30 -16.93
CA GLY A 380 -25.61 -1.17 -16.21
C GLY A 380 -26.11 -2.30 -17.12
N ARG A 381 -26.15 -3.56 -16.66
CA ARG A 381 -26.45 -4.73 -17.53
C ARG A 381 -27.16 -5.87 -16.80
N MET A 382 -28.23 -6.39 -17.39
CA MET A 382 -28.87 -7.61 -16.91
C MET A 382 -28.24 -8.87 -17.53
N HIS A 383 -28.15 -9.96 -16.76
CA HIS A 383 -27.65 -11.26 -17.24
C HIS A 383 -26.24 -11.21 -17.88
N SER A 384 -25.39 -10.31 -17.37
CA SER A 384 -23.96 -10.24 -17.71
C SER A 384 -23.17 -11.38 -17.07
N TYR A 385 -21.88 -11.47 -17.38
CA TYR A 385 -20.96 -12.44 -16.80
C TYR A 385 -19.63 -11.77 -16.49
N ILE A 386 -18.95 -12.22 -15.44
CA ILE A 386 -17.65 -11.71 -14.99
C ILE A 386 -16.58 -12.80 -15.11
N GLY A 387 -15.35 -12.41 -15.43
CA GLY A 387 -14.18 -13.29 -15.35
C GLY A 387 -12.90 -12.52 -15.04
N TYR A 388 -11.98 -13.15 -14.33
CA TYR A 388 -10.68 -12.58 -13.98
C TYR A 388 -9.59 -13.07 -14.95
N LEU A 389 -8.71 -12.17 -15.41
CA LEU A 389 -7.51 -12.52 -16.16
C LEU A 389 -6.39 -11.49 -15.93
N ASN A 390 -5.24 -11.96 -15.44
CA ASN A 390 -3.98 -11.20 -15.31
C ASN A 390 -4.15 -9.79 -14.69
N GLY A 391 -4.71 -9.71 -13.48
CA GLY A 391 -4.92 -8.45 -12.77
C GLY A 391 -6.07 -7.59 -13.29
N HIS A 392 -6.87 -8.11 -14.23
CA HIS A 392 -8.00 -7.41 -14.84
C HIS A 392 -9.29 -8.21 -14.70
N MET A 393 -10.40 -7.52 -14.44
CA MET A 393 -11.75 -8.10 -14.40
C MET A 393 -12.50 -7.74 -15.68
N TYR A 394 -13.09 -8.75 -16.32
CA TYR A 394 -13.83 -8.59 -17.56
C TYR A 394 -15.31 -8.84 -17.31
N ILE A 395 -16.14 -7.83 -17.60
CA ILE A 395 -17.59 -7.97 -17.61
C ILE A 395 -18.06 -7.94 -19.06
N LEU A 396 -18.77 -8.98 -19.46
CA LEU A 396 -19.17 -9.16 -20.85
C LEU A 396 -20.58 -9.72 -21.01
N GLY A 397 -21.16 -9.42 -22.17
CA GLY A 397 -22.49 -9.87 -22.54
C GLY A 397 -23.61 -9.14 -21.81
N GLY A 398 -24.71 -9.87 -21.59
CA GLY A 398 -25.91 -9.35 -20.97
C GLY A 398 -26.79 -8.54 -21.92
N ARG A 399 -27.76 -7.85 -21.32
CA ARG A 399 -28.73 -7.00 -21.98
C ARG A 399 -28.79 -5.65 -21.31
N ASP A 400 -29.06 -4.64 -22.12
CA ASP A 400 -29.35 -3.31 -21.63
C ASP A 400 -30.67 -3.32 -20.83
N PRO A 401 -30.69 -2.81 -19.60
CA PRO A 401 -31.88 -2.86 -18.74
C PRO A 401 -33.06 -2.03 -19.27
N VAL A 402 -32.81 -1.03 -20.11
CA VAL A 402 -33.83 -0.12 -20.62
C VAL A 402 -34.39 -0.57 -21.96
N SER A 403 -33.50 -0.91 -22.90
CA SER A 403 -33.83 -1.28 -24.28
C SER A 403 -33.98 -2.78 -24.50
N ASP A 404 -33.61 -3.62 -23.54
CA ASP A 404 -33.51 -5.10 -23.64
C ASP A 404 -32.60 -5.56 -24.81
N ALA A 405 -31.82 -4.65 -25.37
CA ALA A 405 -30.88 -4.94 -26.44
C ALA A 405 -29.71 -5.77 -25.90
N ARG A 406 -29.33 -6.83 -26.63
CA ARG A 406 -28.19 -7.65 -26.24
C ARG A 406 -26.87 -6.95 -26.57
N LEU A 407 -26.06 -6.75 -25.54
CA LEU A 407 -24.84 -5.97 -25.61
C LEU A 407 -23.67 -6.80 -26.15
N LYS A 408 -22.76 -6.12 -26.86
CA LYS A 408 -21.49 -6.70 -27.35
C LYS A 408 -20.27 -6.12 -26.65
N GLU A 409 -20.43 -4.95 -26.05
CA GLU A 409 -19.42 -4.17 -25.36
C GLU A 409 -18.85 -5.00 -24.21
N VAL A 410 -17.52 -5.01 -24.09
CA VAL A 410 -16.81 -5.70 -23.00
C VAL A 410 -16.12 -4.65 -22.15
N GLU A 411 -16.42 -4.67 -20.86
CA GLU A 411 -15.82 -3.81 -19.85
C GLU A 411 -14.64 -4.53 -19.21
N CYS A 412 -13.50 -3.86 -19.12
CA CYS A 412 -12.29 -4.34 -18.47
C CYS A 412 -11.95 -3.39 -17.32
N TYR A 413 -11.84 -3.91 -16.11
CA TYR A 413 -11.40 -3.19 -14.93
C TYR A 413 -9.97 -3.55 -14.59
N SER A 414 -9.12 -2.53 -14.47
CA SER A 414 -7.75 -2.70 -13.97
C SER A 414 -7.75 -2.57 -12.45
N ILE A 415 -7.38 -3.65 -11.75
CA ILE A 415 -7.34 -3.68 -10.28
C ILE A 415 -6.34 -2.66 -9.75
N GLN A 416 -5.16 -2.56 -10.39
CA GLN A 416 -4.10 -1.62 -10.00
C GLN A 416 -4.52 -0.15 -10.14
N ARG A 417 -5.28 0.19 -11.19
CA ARG A 417 -5.65 1.58 -11.47
C ARG A 417 -6.97 2.00 -10.85
N ASN A 418 -7.77 1.05 -10.37
CA ASN A 418 -9.17 1.27 -9.99
C ASN A 418 -9.95 2.00 -11.08
N GLN A 419 -9.85 1.51 -12.33
CA GLN A 419 -10.43 2.16 -13.51
C GLN A 419 -11.01 1.14 -14.48
N TRP A 420 -12.14 1.52 -15.08
CA TRP A 420 -12.79 0.76 -16.14
C TRP A 420 -12.44 1.31 -17.52
N MET A 421 -12.29 0.42 -18.48
CA MET A 421 -12.11 0.74 -19.90
C MET A 421 -12.86 -0.24 -20.79
N PHE A 422 -13.19 0.18 -22.01
CA PHE A 422 -13.71 -0.74 -23.01
C PHE A 422 -12.56 -1.49 -23.71
N VAL A 423 -12.75 -2.79 -23.91
CA VAL A 423 -11.89 -3.63 -24.74
C VAL A 423 -12.68 -4.12 -25.96
N ALA A 424 -12.05 -4.91 -26.82
CA ALA A 424 -12.65 -5.38 -28.05
C ALA A 424 -14.02 -6.02 -27.79
N PRO A 425 -15.08 -5.55 -28.47
CA PRO A 425 -16.41 -6.08 -28.27
C PRO A 425 -16.50 -7.53 -28.75
N LEU A 426 -17.46 -8.27 -28.21
CA LEU A 426 -17.76 -9.62 -28.67
C LEU A 426 -18.11 -9.58 -30.18
N PRO A 427 -17.55 -10.49 -31.01
CA PRO A 427 -17.83 -10.54 -32.45
C PRO A 427 -19.33 -10.68 -32.77
N HIS A 428 -20.07 -11.31 -31.86
CA HIS A 428 -21.49 -11.54 -31.98
C HIS A 428 -22.21 -11.20 -30.68
N SER A 429 -23.45 -10.76 -30.81
CA SER A 429 -24.34 -10.60 -29.67
C SER A 429 -24.81 -11.98 -29.20
N LEU A 430 -24.30 -12.44 -28.06
CA LEU A 430 -24.54 -13.77 -27.53
C LEU A 430 -25.69 -13.74 -26.52
N GLY A 431 -26.51 -14.81 -26.53
CA GLY A 431 -27.53 -15.03 -25.50
C GLY A 431 -26.91 -15.55 -24.20
N LYS A 432 -27.50 -16.59 -23.58
CA LYS A 432 -26.89 -17.27 -22.44
C LYS A 432 -25.46 -17.75 -22.78
N MET A 433 -24.48 -17.35 -21.99
CA MET A 433 -23.07 -17.70 -22.14
C MET A 433 -22.46 -17.99 -20.77
N GLN A 434 -21.23 -18.49 -20.73
CA GLN A 434 -20.43 -18.64 -19.51
C GLN A 434 -19.03 -18.12 -19.77
N VAL A 435 -18.42 -17.52 -18.75
CA VAL A 435 -17.08 -16.96 -18.81
C VAL A 435 -16.21 -17.75 -17.86
N VAL A 436 -15.09 -18.26 -18.36
CA VAL A 436 -14.13 -19.05 -17.60
C VAL A 436 -12.72 -18.67 -18.01
N THR A 437 -11.76 -18.77 -17.09
CA THR A 437 -10.36 -18.47 -17.37
C THR A 437 -9.53 -19.72 -17.23
N VAL A 438 -8.81 -20.11 -18.29
CA VAL A 438 -7.95 -21.31 -18.32
C VAL A 438 -6.66 -20.98 -19.04
N ASN A 439 -5.52 -21.43 -18.52
CA ASN A 439 -4.19 -21.25 -19.11
C ASN A 439 -3.93 -19.77 -19.50
N GLU A 440 -4.19 -18.84 -18.57
CA GLU A 440 -4.04 -17.39 -18.78
C GLU A 440 -4.80 -16.83 -19.99
N GLN A 441 -5.92 -17.45 -20.35
CA GLN A 441 -6.79 -16.99 -21.42
C GLN A 441 -8.25 -16.99 -20.96
N LEU A 442 -8.98 -15.94 -21.36
CA LEU A 442 -10.40 -15.80 -21.06
C LEU A 442 -11.22 -16.47 -22.16
N TYR A 443 -12.05 -17.43 -21.77
CA TYR A 443 -12.94 -18.17 -22.66
C TYR A 443 -14.40 -17.80 -22.42
N VAL A 444 -15.13 -17.58 -23.51
CA VAL A 444 -16.57 -17.36 -23.51
C VAL A 444 -17.22 -18.54 -24.20
N VAL A 445 -17.98 -19.33 -23.45
CA VAL A 445 -18.67 -20.52 -23.95
C VAL A 445 -20.15 -20.22 -24.18
N ASN A 446 -20.64 -20.56 -25.37
CA ASN A 446 -22.04 -20.45 -25.77
C ASN A 446 -22.46 -21.72 -26.53
N LYS A 447 -23.77 -21.99 -26.60
CA LYS A 447 -24.35 -23.12 -27.38
C LYS A 447 -23.81 -23.25 -28.81
N ARG A 448 -23.45 -22.14 -29.47
CA ARG A 448 -22.99 -22.12 -30.87
C ARG A 448 -21.50 -21.90 -31.04
N ARG A 449 -20.80 -21.32 -30.07
CA ARG A 449 -19.40 -20.88 -30.22
C ARG A 449 -18.70 -20.94 -28.87
N ILE A 450 -17.42 -21.25 -28.88
CA ILE A 450 -16.51 -20.87 -27.81
C ILE A 450 -15.46 -19.91 -28.40
N LEU A 451 -15.36 -18.76 -27.74
CA LEU A 451 -14.45 -17.68 -28.07
C LEU A 451 -13.35 -17.63 -27.02
N CYS A 452 -12.15 -17.24 -27.44
CA CYS A 452 -10.98 -17.05 -26.61
C CYS A 452 -10.50 -15.61 -26.82
N TYR A 453 -10.33 -14.86 -25.74
CA TYR A 453 -9.81 -13.50 -25.79
C TYR A 453 -8.28 -13.52 -25.68
N GLU A 454 -7.62 -12.80 -26.57
CA GLU A 454 -6.17 -12.58 -26.54
C GLU A 454 -5.89 -11.15 -26.03
N PRO A 455 -5.48 -10.97 -24.76
CA PRO A 455 -5.33 -9.63 -24.17
C PRO A 455 -4.29 -8.79 -24.89
N LYS A 456 -3.18 -9.40 -25.34
CA LYS A 456 -2.06 -8.70 -26.00
C LYS A 456 -2.48 -8.06 -27.33
N ARG A 457 -3.38 -8.71 -28.08
CA ARG A 457 -3.87 -8.22 -29.38
C ARG A 457 -5.22 -7.52 -29.27
N ASN A 458 -5.85 -7.52 -28.10
CA ASN A 458 -7.21 -7.03 -27.89
C ASN A 458 -8.17 -7.59 -28.96
N HIS A 459 -8.23 -8.92 -29.08
CA HIS A 459 -9.01 -9.59 -30.12
C HIS A 459 -9.61 -10.92 -29.65
N TRP A 460 -10.71 -11.33 -30.30
CA TRP A 460 -11.44 -12.56 -29.99
C TRP A 460 -11.24 -13.62 -31.07
N LEU A 461 -10.73 -14.79 -30.69
CA LEU A 461 -10.54 -15.95 -31.56
C LEU A 461 -11.63 -16.99 -31.34
N GLN A 462 -12.18 -17.55 -32.42
CA GLN A 462 -13.10 -18.67 -32.32
C GLN A 462 -12.34 -19.99 -32.21
N ARG A 463 -12.64 -20.78 -31.16
CA ARG A 463 -11.95 -22.04 -30.86
C ARG A 463 -12.79 -23.30 -31.08
N GLY A 464 -14.11 -23.20 -31.00
CA GLY A 464 -14.99 -24.37 -31.16
C GLY A 464 -16.48 -24.08 -31.02
N SER A 465 -17.29 -25.13 -30.85
CA SER A 465 -18.74 -25.03 -30.69
C SER A 465 -19.32 -26.22 -29.91
N LEU A 466 -20.36 -25.98 -29.11
CA LEU A 466 -21.14 -27.01 -28.40
C LEU A 466 -22.17 -27.73 -29.30
N LYS A 467 -22.12 -27.55 -30.63
CA LYS A 467 -23.05 -28.17 -31.61
C LYS A 467 -24.55 -27.94 -31.29
N ARG A 468 -24.88 -26.79 -30.71
CA ARG A 468 -26.25 -26.32 -30.34
C ARG A 468 -26.86 -26.94 -29.08
N ASN A 469 -26.10 -27.67 -28.27
CA ASN A 469 -26.54 -28.11 -26.94
C ASN A 469 -26.87 -26.93 -26.00
N LYS A 470 -27.91 -27.07 -25.16
CA LYS A 470 -28.31 -26.05 -24.18
C LYS A 470 -27.28 -25.99 -23.05
N LEU A 471 -26.58 -24.86 -22.94
CA LEU A 471 -25.59 -24.63 -21.89
C LEU A 471 -26.27 -24.18 -20.58
N HIS A 472 -26.02 -24.92 -19.50
CA HIS A 472 -26.50 -24.59 -18.16
C HIS A 472 -25.48 -23.78 -17.36
N LYS A 473 -24.31 -24.36 -17.09
CA LYS A 473 -23.18 -23.78 -16.34
C LYS A 473 -21.85 -24.32 -16.89
N ALA A 474 -20.77 -23.59 -16.66
CA ALA A 474 -19.43 -24.04 -16.97
C ALA A 474 -18.45 -23.64 -15.86
N CYS A 475 -17.45 -24.48 -15.63
CA CYS A 475 -16.37 -24.22 -14.69
C CYS A 475 -15.05 -24.75 -15.27
N VAL A 476 -13.96 -24.48 -14.56
CA VAL A 476 -12.62 -24.98 -14.89
C VAL A 476 -12.28 -26.07 -13.89
N PHE A 477 -11.66 -27.14 -14.36
CA PHE A 477 -11.13 -28.21 -13.53
C PHE A 477 -9.97 -28.88 -14.26
N GLN A 478 -8.82 -29.00 -13.60
CA GLN A 478 -7.61 -29.62 -14.18
C GLN A 478 -7.26 -29.06 -15.58
N ASP A 479 -7.22 -27.73 -15.71
CA ASP A 479 -6.94 -26.99 -16.96
C ASP A 479 -7.88 -27.32 -18.14
N GLN A 480 -9.08 -27.82 -17.84
CA GLN A 480 -10.12 -28.14 -18.82
C GLN A 480 -11.41 -27.40 -18.48
N ILE A 481 -12.19 -27.09 -19.52
CA ILE A 481 -13.47 -26.42 -19.37
C ILE A 481 -14.57 -27.47 -19.29
N ILE A 482 -15.22 -27.58 -18.14
CA ILE A 482 -16.35 -28.48 -17.92
C ILE A 482 -17.64 -27.71 -18.15
N CYS A 483 -18.54 -28.26 -18.96
CA CYS A 483 -19.82 -27.65 -19.33
C CYS A 483 -20.96 -28.61 -19.03
N LEU A 484 -21.91 -28.18 -18.19
CA LEU A 484 -23.22 -28.82 -18.09
C LEU A 484 -24.06 -28.45 -19.31
N CYS A 485 -24.40 -29.45 -20.10
CA CYS A 485 -25.19 -29.36 -21.32
C CYS A 485 -26.45 -30.20 -21.15
N ASP A 486 -27.53 -29.91 -21.89
CA ASP A 486 -28.76 -30.74 -22.04
C ASP A 486 -28.90 -31.82 -20.94
N ILE A 487 -29.22 -31.39 -19.72
CA ILE A 487 -29.11 -32.21 -18.49
C ILE A 487 -29.63 -33.64 -18.76
N PRO A 488 -28.85 -34.69 -18.44
CA PRO A 488 -27.70 -34.72 -17.51
C PRO A 488 -26.30 -34.64 -18.16
N VAL A 489 -26.19 -34.25 -19.43
CA VAL A 489 -24.95 -34.42 -20.20
C VAL A 489 -23.82 -33.49 -19.73
N VAL A 490 -22.66 -34.05 -19.41
CA VAL A 490 -21.46 -33.27 -19.08
C VAL A 490 -20.42 -33.37 -20.19
N LYS A 491 -19.99 -32.22 -20.71
CA LYS A 491 -18.96 -32.13 -21.76
C LYS A 491 -17.73 -31.41 -21.23
N VAL A 492 -16.56 -31.93 -21.55
CA VAL A 492 -15.27 -31.37 -21.18
C VAL A 492 -14.51 -30.96 -22.43
N TYR A 493 -14.04 -29.73 -22.47
CA TYR A 493 -13.25 -29.18 -23.55
C TYR A 493 -11.80 -29.04 -23.10
N ASN A 494 -10.87 -29.58 -23.89
CA ASN A 494 -9.44 -29.41 -23.69
C ASN A 494 -8.96 -28.19 -24.50
N PRO A 495 -8.55 -27.08 -23.86
CA PRO A 495 -8.12 -25.87 -24.57
C PRO A 495 -6.85 -26.05 -25.39
N VAL A 496 -5.96 -26.96 -25.00
CA VAL A 496 -4.68 -27.23 -25.67
C VAL A 496 -4.90 -28.04 -26.94
N ARG A 497 -5.74 -29.09 -26.87
CA ARG A 497 -6.04 -29.97 -28.03
C ARG A 497 -7.16 -29.43 -28.93
N GLY A 498 -8.04 -28.59 -28.39
CA GLY A 498 -9.23 -28.11 -29.11
C GLY A 498 -10.35 -29.15 -29.23
N GLU A 499 -10.33 -30.18 -28.38
CA GLU A 499 -11.21 -31.35 -28.48
C GLU A 499 -12.26 -31.38 -27.37
N TRP A 500 -13.42 -31.96 -27.68
CA TRP A 500 -14.49 -32.23 -26.73
C TRP A 500 -14.54 -33.70 -26.36
N ARG A 501 -14.65 -34.00 -25.07
CA ARG A 501 -14.98 -35.32 -24.54
C ARG A 501 -16.23 -35.26 -23.67
N ARG A 502 -16.90 -36.40 -23.49
CA ARG A 502 -18.00 -36.56 -22.54
C ARG A 502 -17.47 -37.27 -21.30
N ILE A 503 -17.94 -36.88 -20.13
CA ILE A 503 -17.73 -37.59 -18.86
C ILE A 503 -19.07 -38.09 -18.33
N ALA A 504 -19.07 -38.82 -17.21
CA ALA A 504 -20.30 -39.35 -16.63
C ALA A 504 -21.37 -38.29 -16.40
N ASP A 505 -22.59 -38.69 -16.72
CA ASP A 505 -23.78 -37.88 -16.60
C ASP A 505 -24.06 -37.53 -15.12
N ILE A 506 -24.56 -36.31 -14.88
CA ILE A 506 -24.91 -35.89 -13.53
C ILE A 506 -26.13 -36.68 -12.99
N PRO A 507 -26.21 -36.90 -11.67
CA PRO A 507 -27.42 -37.43 -11.05
C PRO A 507 -28.62 -36.51 -11.33
N ILE A 508 -29.70 -37.09 -11.84
CA ILE A 508 -30.94 -36.36 -12.13
C ILE A 508 -31.76 -36.29 -10.84
N ASP A 509 -32.22 -35.08 -10.53
CA ASP A 509 -33.18 -34.81 -9.46
C ASP A 509 -34.35 -34.05 -10.11
N SER A 510 -35.53 -34.67 -10.15
CA SER A 510 -36.72 -34.10 -10.78
C SER A 510 -37.21 -32.83 -10.09
N SER A 511 -36.82 -32.61 -8.82
CA SER A 511 -37.17 -31.43 -8.04
C SER A 511 -36.16 -30.28 -8.15
N ALA A 512 -35.05 -30.49 -8.87
CA ALA A 512 -33.97 -29.51 -8.98
C ALA A 512 -34.34 -28.31 -9.86
N LEU A 513 -34.18 -27.11 -9.33
CA LEU A 513 -34.40 -25.85 -10.05
C LEU A 513 -33.11 -25.27 -10.60
N ASN A 514 -31.97 -25.56 -9.97
CA ASN A 514 -30.68 -25.00 -10.35
C ASN A 514 -29.56 -26.02 -10.17
N TYR A 515 -28.78 -26.19 -11.24
CA TYR A 515 -27.56 -27.01 -11.25
C TYR A 515 -26.36 -26.09 -11.39
N GLN A 516 -25.47 -26.13 -10.42
CA GLN A 516 -24.22 -25.39 -10.43
C GLN A 516 -23.05 -26.36 -10.34
N VAL A 517 -21.96 -26.03 -11.03
CA VAL A 517 -20.72 -26.79 -10.93
C VAL A 517 -19.62 -25.82 -10.56
N ILE A 518 -18.87 -26.18 -9.52
CA ILE A 518 -17.76 -25.39 -9.01
C ILE A 518 -16.55 -26.29 -8.80
N GLN A 519 -15.36 -25.71 -8.90
CA GLN A 519 -14.16 -26.32 -8.37
C GLN A 519 -14.03 -25.89 -6.91
N HIS A 520 -13.78 -26.85 -6.03
CA HIS A 520 -13.47 -26.61 -4.62
C HIS A 520 -12.27 -27.45 -4.24
N LYS A 521 -11.20 -26.80 -3.76
CA LYS A 521 -9.87 -27.38 -3.58
C LYS A 521 -9.37 -27.95 -4.92
N ASN A 522 -9.26 -29.28 -5.01
CA ASN A 522 -8.90 -29.99 -6.23
C ASN A 522 -9.96 -31.01 -6.64
N LYS A 523 -11.23 -30.73 -6.28
CA LYS A 523 -12.37 -31.60 -6.55
C LYS A 523 -13.43 -30.81 -7.32
N LEU A 524 -14.16 -31.53 -8.15
CA LEU A 524 -15.28 -30.99 -8.91
C LEU A 524 -16.57 -31.30 -8.15
N LEU A 525 -17.28 -30.25 -7.75
CA LEU A 525 -18.55 -30.37 -7.02
C LEU A 525 -19.72 -29.94 -7.90
N LEU A 526 -20.79 -30.73 -7.85
CA LEU A 526 -22.10 -30.41 -8.40
C LEU A 526 -23.03 -30.05 -7.24
N LEU A 527 -23.55 -28.83 -7.28
CA LEU A 527 -24.51 -28.30 -6.32
C LEU A 527 -25.89 -28.29 -6.99
N THR A 528 -26.82 -29.03 -6.41
CA THR A 528 -28.20 -29.13 -6.88
C THR A 528 -29.11 -28.51 -5.85
N LEU A 529 -29.82 -27.44 -6.24
CA LEU A 529 -30.81 -26.78 -5.39
C LEU A 529 -32.23 -27.17 -5.82
N ALA A 530 -33.00 -27.72 -4.91
CA ALA A 530 -34.40 -28.08 -5.07
C ALA A 530 -35.28 -27.33 -4.04
N ILE A 531 -36.51 -26.99 -4.39
CA ILE A 531 -37.49 -26.48 -3.42
C ILE A 531 -38.30 -27.66 -2.91
N VAL A 532 -38.31 -27.86 -1.60
CA VAL A 532 -39.14 -28.87 -0.93
C VAL A 532 -40.40 -28.19 -0.38
N HIS A 533 -41.50 -28.93 -0.23
CA HIS A 533 -42.73 -28.42 0.36
C HIS A 533 -42.45 -27.72 1.72
N HIS A 534 -43.14 -26.60 1.98
CA HIS A 534 -42.98 -25.72 3.16
C HIS A 534 -41.75 -24.77 3.21
N ASN A 535 -41.34 -24.14 2.10
CA ASN A 535 -40.28 -23.11 2.05
C ASN A 535 -38.87 -23.55 2.52
N LYS A 536 -38.63 -24.86 2.70
CA LYS A 536 -37.29 -25.41 2.92
C LYS A 536 -36.67 -25.74 1.55
N ASN A 537 -35.56 -25.10 1.21
CA ASN A 537 -34.78 -25.48 0.03
C ASN A 537 -33.88 -26.66 0.40
N ARG A 538 -33.77 -27.66 -0.46
CA ARG A 538 -32.82 -28.77 -0.34
C ARG A 538 -31.60 -28.50 -1.20
N LEU A 539 -30.42 -28.53 -0.60
CA LEU A 539 -29.14 -28.48 -1.29
C LEU A 539 -28.49 -29.86 -1.26
N VAL A 540 -28.17 -30.39 -2.43
CA VAL A 540 -27.45 -31.66 -2.58
C VAL A 540 -26.10 -31.40 -3.22
N ILE A 541 -25.02 -31.88 -2.60
CA ILE A 541 -23.64 -31.73 -3.09
C ILE A 541 -23.13 -33.10 -3.54
N HIS A 542 -22.81 -33.22 -4.83
CA HIS A 542 -22.13 -34.39 -5.37
C HIS A 542 -20.68 -34.06 -5.72
N GLU A 543 -19.77 -34.97 -5.40
CA GLU A 543 -18.37 -34.92 -5.78
C GLU A 543 -18.11 -35.86 -6.96
N TYR A 544 -17.37 -35.39 -7.96
CA TYR A 544 -16.96 -36.21 -9.08
C TYR A 544 -15.64 -36.93 -8.80
N ASP A 545 -15.66 -38.26 -8.91
CA ASP A 545 -14.48 -39.11 -8.84
C ASP A 545 -13.90 -39.31 -10.25
N SER A 546 -12.79 -38.61 -10.52
CA SER A 546 -12.07 -38.70 -11.80
C SER A 546 -11.47 -40.08 -12.10
N SER A 547 -11.26 -40.93 -11.09
CA SER A 547 -10.67 -42.26 -11.27
C SER A 547 -11.71 -43.29 -11.73
N ARG A 548 -12.95 -43.13 -11.29
CA ARG A 548 -14.08 -44.01 -11.60
C ARG A 548 -15.03 -43.46 -12.65
N ASP A 549 -14.87 -42.19 -13.01
CA ASP A 549 -15.83 -41.43 -13.84
C ASP A 549 -17.25 -41.57 -13.28
N THR A 550 -17.43 -41.26 -11.99
CA THR A 550 -18.75 -41.32 -11.32
C THR A 550 -18.96 -40.15 -10.38
N TRP A 551 -20.23 -39.84 -10.11
CA TRP A 551 -20.65 -38.83 -9.13
C TRP A 551 -21.06 -39.51 -7.83
N LYS A 552 -20.52 -39.04 -6.70
CA LYS A 552 -20.83 -39.52 -5.36
C LYS A 552 -21.54 -38.42 -4.56
N ASN A 553 -22.66 -38.74 -3.92
CA ASN A 553 -23.28 -37.83 -2.96
C ASN A 553 -22.39 -37.68 -1.73
N VAL A 554 -22.08 -36.44 -1.36
CA VAL A 554 -21.26 -36.12 -0.18
C VAL A 554 -22.11 -35.52 0.93
N VAL A 555 -23.05 -34.64 0.59
CA VAL A 555 -23.87 -33.91 1.55
C VAL A 555 -25.28 -33.69 0.99
N THR A 556 -26.28 -33.80 1.86
CA THR A 556 -27.66 -33.32 1.63
C THR A 556 -28.07 -32.45 2.81
N MET A 557 -28.51 -31.21 2.53
CA MET A 557 -28.91 -30.24 3.56
C MET A 557 -30.25 -29.59 3.24
N PHE A 558 -30.95 -29.12 4.27
CA PHE A 558 -32.19 -28.38 4.17
C PHE A 558 -32.06 -27.01 4.81
N GLY A 559 -32.49 -25.96 4.13
CA GLY A 559 -32.35 -24.60 4.63
C GLY A 559 -33.16 -23.59 3.85
N SER A 560 -33.49 -22.47 4.49
CA SER A 560 -34.32 -21.41 3.90
C SER A 560 -33.53 -20.43 3.01
N SER A 561 -32.19 -20.43 3.12
CA SER A 561 -31.33 -19.31 2.67
C SER A 561 -30.18 -19.70 1.75
N PHE A 562 -30.40 -20.66 0.83
CA PHE A 562 -29.38 -20.96 -0.19
C PHE A 562 -29.40 -19.94 -1.31
N GLY A 563 -28.26 -19.27 -1.50
CA GLY A 563 -28.05 -18.32 -2.56
C GLY A 563 -28.11 -18.92 -3.97
N SER A 564 -28.55 -18.12 -4.94
CA SER A 564 -28.70 -18.54 -6.35
C SER A 564 -27.38 -18.65 -7.12
N ILE A 565 -26.28 -18.21 -6.52
CA ILE A 565 -24.92 -18.18 -7.07
C ILE A 565 -23.98 -18.77 -6.02
N SER A 566 -23.08 -19.65 -6.46
CA SER A 566 -22.05 -20.23 -5.61
C SER A 566 -20.65 -20.11 -6.22
N LEU A 567 -19.64 -20.04 -5.35
CA LEU A 567 -18.24 -20.16 -5.71
C LEU A 567 -17.43 -20.73 -4.54
N SER A 568 -16.23 -21.23 -4.83
CA SER A 568 -15.25 -21.60 -3.81
C SER A 568 -14.24 -20.48 -3.61
N ALA A 569 -13.97 -20.12 -2.35
CA ALA A 569 -12.92 -19.17 -2.01
C ALA A 569 -12.35 -19.46 -0.61
N ARG A 570 -11.09 -19.06 -0.41
CA ARG A 570 -10.44 -19.08 0.90
C ARG A 570 -10.93 -17.88 1.72
N ILE A 571 -11.47 -18.14 2.90
CA ILE A 571 -11.99 -17.14 3.84
C ILE A 571 -11.46 -17.39 5.25
N TYR A 572 -11.37 -16.34 6.05
CA TYR A 572 -10.88 -16.41 7.43
C TYR A 572 -12.05 -16.52 8.40
N THR A 573 -12.27 -17.70 8.95
CA THR A 573 -13.46 -17.97 9.77
C THR A 573 -13.47 -17.20 11.08
N ALA A 574 -12.31 -16.78 11.59
CA ALA A 574 -12.21 -15.97 12.81
C ALA A 574 -12.85 -14.57 12.67
N CYS A 575 -13.07 -14.09 11.45
CA CYS A 575 -13.67 -12.78 11.16
C CYS A 575 -15.17 -12.86 10.83
N LEU A 576 -15.73 -14.07 10.71
CA LEU A 576 -17.12 -14.29 10.33
C LEU A 576 -17.98 -14.55 11.58
N SER A 577 -19.28 -14.29 11.47
CA SER A 577 -20.24 -14.68 12.49
C SER A 577 -20.63 -16.16 12.31
N SER A 578 -20.92 -16.85 13.42
CA SER A 578 -21.47 -18.21 13.37
C SER A 578 -22.79 -18.21 12.59
N GLY A 579 -22.95 -19.15 11.66
CA GLY A 579 -24.24 -19.43 11.04
C GLY A 579 -25.20 -20.10 12.01
N GLN A 580 -26.51 -20.04 11.71
CA GLN A 580 -27.50 -20.89 12.38
C GLN A 580 -27.34 -22.34 11.88
N ASN A 581 -27.34 -23.31 12.80
CA ASN A 581 -27.30 -24.74 12.47
C ASN A 581 -28.61 -25.16 11.79
N PHE A 582 -28.52 -25.92 10.70
CA PHE A 582 -29.69 -26.50 10.03
C PHE A 582 -29.99 -27.91 10.56
N ILE A 583 -31.28 -28.26 10.50
CA ILE A 583 -31.82 -29.56 10.89
C ILE A 583 -31.47 -30.59 9.80
N THR A 584 -30.75 -31.65 10.16
CA THR A 584 -30.56 -32.86 9.34
C THR A 584 -31.84 -33.69 9.34
N GLU A 585 -32.06 -34.56 8.33
CA GLU A 585 -33.28 -35.39 8.19
C GLU A 585 -33.65 -36.20 9.46
N GLU A 586 -32.73 -36.37 10.42
CA GLU A 586 -32.93 -37.17 11.62
C GLU A 586 -33.72 -36.48 12.75
N ASP A 587 -33.96 -35.16 12.74
CA ASP A 587 -34.67 -34.49 13.86
C ASP A 587 -36.18 -34.28 13.65
N ASP A 588 -36.73 -34.55 12.46
CA ASP A 588 -38.16 -34.30 12.14
C ASP A 588 -39.12 -35.45 12.57
N ASP A 589 -38.64 -36.47 13.32
CA ASP A 589 -39.50 -37.54 13.87
C ASP A 589 -40.21 -37.16 15.20
N SER A 590 -40.02 -35.94 15.71
CA SER A 590 -40.77 -35.44 16.87
C SER A 590 -41.96 -34.58 16.42
N GLY A 591 -43.06 -35.26 16.12
CA GLY A 591 -44.35 -34.62 15.84
C GLY A 591 -44.75 -33.65 16.95
N SER A 592 -44.74 -32.35 16.66
CA SER A 592 -45.55 -31.39 17.41
C SER A 592 -46.32 -30.51 16.44
N SER A 593 -47.58 -30.91 16.27
CA SER A 593 -48.68 -30.10 15.75
C SER A 593 -48.85 -28.88 16.65
N VAL A 594 -48.50 -27.69 16.15
CA VAL A 594 -48.96 -26.42 16.75
C VAL A 594 -49.63 -25.63 15.64
N ASP A 595 -50.96 -25.71 15.64
CA ASP A 595 -51.87 -24.88 14.86
C ASP A 595 -51.62 -23.40 15.17
N TRP A 596 -51.33 -22.62 14.13
CA TRP A 596 -51.45 -21.16 14.19
C TRP A 596 -52.72 -20.76 13.45
N ASP A 597 -53.78 -20.66 14.24
CA ASP A 597 -55.05 -20.05 13.91
C ASP A 597 -54.83 -18.55 13.63
N PHE A 598 -55.03 -18.11 12.39
CA PHE A 598 -55.21 -16.70 12.06
C PHE A 598 -56.47 -16.55 11.22
N GLY A 599 -57.50 -16.04 11.89
CA GLY A 599 -58.79 -15.73 11.30
C GLY A 599 -58.67 -14.73 10.16
N LEU A 600 -59.19 -15.12 9.00
CA LEU A 600 -59.73 -14.22 8.01
C LEU A 600 -61.09 -14.77 7.58
N THR A 601 -62.09 -13.92 7.79
CA THR A 601 -63.50 -14.10 7.49
C THR A 601 -63.75 -14.33 6.00
N ASP A 602 -64.70 -15.24 5.75
CA ASP A 602 -65.30 -15.59 4.48
C ASP A 602 -65.78 -14.39 3.64
N ALA A 603 -65.59 -14.50 2.32
CA ALA A 603 -66.53 -13.98 1.32
C ALA A 603 -66.32 -14.72 -0.03
N ASP A 604 -67.19 -15.72 -0.22
CA ASP A 604 -67.86 -16.13 -1.46
C ASP A 604 -67.05 -16.59 -2.69
N SER A 605 -66.94 -17.92 -2.78
CA SER A 605 -67.39 -18.78 -3.87
C SER A 605 -67.90 -18.13 -5.16
N ASP A 606 -67.32 -18.49 -6.31
CA ASP A 606 -68.13 -19.17 -7.32
C ASP A 606 -67.33 -19.99 -8.36
N SER A 607 -68.07 -20.94 -8.91
CA SER A 607 -67.75 -22.19 -9.58
C SER A 607 -67.39 -22.10 -11.07
N GLY A 608 -66.84 -23.20 -11.64
CA GLY A 608 -67.11 -23.57 -13.05
C GLY A 608 -65.95 -24.00 -13.97
N SER A 609 -65.61 -25.29 -13.93
CA SER A 609 -65.42 -26.22 -15.08
C SER A 609 -64.53 -25.89 -16.30
N SER A 610 -63.41 -26.62 -16.38
CA SER A 610 -62.89 -27.43 -17.50
C SER A 610 -63.23 -27.10 -18.97
N SER A 611 -62.18 -26.85 -19.77
CA SER A 611 -62.03 -27.50 -21.08
C SER A 611 -60.55 -27.59 -21.49
N SER A 612 -60.18 -28.77 -21.96
CA SER A 612 -58.87 -29.18 -22.49
C SER A 612 -58.74 -28.82 -23.96
N PHE A 613 -57.64 -28.19 -24.38
CA PHE A 613 -56.95 -28.46 -25.66
C PHE A 613 -55.51 -27.91 -25.61
N SER A 614 -54.60 -28.73 -26.12
CA SER A 614 -53.15 -28.55 -26.29
C SER A 614 -52.79 -27.43 -27.25
N ASP A 615 -51.77 -26.63 -26.92
CA ASP A 615 -50.57 -26.45 -27.75
C ASP A 615 -49.56 -25.46 -27.14
N GLU A 616 -48.31 -25.66 -27.54
CA GLU A 616 -47.09 -25.00 -27.13
C GLU A 616 -47.16 -23.46 -27.17
N ASN A 617 -46.77 -22.82 -26.05
CA ASN A 617 -46.00 -21.56 -25.95
C ASN A 617 -46.11 -20.98 -24.52
N TRP A 618 -45.10 -21.23 -23.67
CA TRP A 618 -44.99 -20.48 -22.39
C TRP A 618 -43.99 -19.32 -22.53
N TYR A 619 -44.45 -18.27 -23.20
CA TYR A 619 -44.05 -16.90 -22.89
C TYR A 619 -45.27 -16.23 -22.26
N SER A 620 -45.25 -16.01 -20.94
CA SER A 620 -46.21 -15.13 -20.29
C SER A 620 -45.54 -13.80 -19.95
N ARG A 621 -45.95 -12.79 -20.71
CA ARG A 621 -45.97 -11.37 -20.36
C ARG A 621 -47.44 -10.98 -20.24
N SER A 622 -47.78 -10.19 -19.23
CA SER A 622 -48.78 -9.11 -19.28
C SER A 622 -48.72 -8.36 -17.95
N GLU A 623 -48.17 -7.14 -17.89
CA GLU A 623 -48.77 -5.81 -18.21
C GLU A 623 -49.57 -5.25 -17.01
N VAL A 624 -49.50 -3.96 -16.64
CA VAL A 624 -49.99 -2.78 -17.39
C VAL A 624 -49.22 -1.48 -17.06
N ARG A 625 -49.21 -0.61 -18.09
CA ARG A 625 -48.64 0.72 -18.32
C ARG A 625 -49.13 1.87 -17.40
N ARG A 626 -48.33 2.94 -17.30
CA ARG A 626 -48.78 4.34 -17.51
C ARG A 626 -47.65 5.24 -18.04
N LEU A 627 -48.01 6.06 -19.02
CA LEU A 627 -47.19 7.05 -19.76
C LEU A 627 -46.85 8.29 -18.92
N PHE A 628 -45.73 8.96 -19.24
CA PHE A 628 -45.72 10.38 -19.61
C PHE A 628 -44.54 10.69 -20.56
N VAL A 629 -44.79 11.65 -21.46
CA VAL A 629 -44.05 12.06 -22.66
C VAL A 629 -43.34 13.40 -22.42
N PHE A 630 -42.21 13.63 -23.12
CA PHE A 630 -41.64 14.87 -23.75
C PHE A 630 -40.09 14.76 -23.69
N SER A 631 -39.32 14.57 -24.78
CA SER A 631 -39.09 15.32 -26.03
C SER A 631 -37.78 16.12 -25.99
N ARG A 632 -36.81 15.65 -26.80
CA ARG A 632 -35.86 16.35 -27.71
C ARG A 632 -35.20 17.67 -27.30
N TYR A 633 -33.88 17.79 -27.60
CA TYR A 633 -33.28 18.71 -28.61
C TYR A 633 -31.79 18.29 -28.81
N PHE A 634 -31.40 17.79 -30.00
CA PHE A 634 -30.64 18.43 -31.11
C PHE A 634 -29.14 18.01 -31.14
N THR A 635 -28.70 17.21 -32.13
CA THR A 635 -27.86 17.55 -33.34
C THR A 635 -26.42 17.97 -33.01
N GLY A 636 -25.35 17.59 -33.72
CA GLY A 636 -25.17 16.88 -34.98
C GLY A 636 -23.69 16.94 -35.41
N SER A 637 -23.39 16.22 -36.50
CA SER A 637 -22.23 16.32 -37.42
C SER A 637 -20.81 16.04 -36.88
N ARG A 638 -20.12 14.96 -37.28
CA ARG A 638 -19.43 14.69 -38.58
C ARG A 638 -18.39 15.73 -38.99
N THR A 639 -17.13 15.30 -39.07
CA THR A 639 -16.25 15.42 -40.24
C THR A 639 -15.08 14.45 -40.12
N ALA A 640 -14.60 14.01 -41.27
CA ALA A 640 -13.57 12.99 -41.50
C ALA A 640 -12.42 13.58 -42.34
N MET A 641 -11.36 12.76 -42.50
CA MET A 641 -10.22 12.79 -43.46
C MET A 641 -8.86 12.89 -42.75
N ALA A 642 -7.99 11.86 -42.78
CA ALA A 642 -7.16 11.33 -43.89
C ALA A 642 -6.02 12.31 -44.26
N ALA A 643 -4.77 11.96 -44.58
CA ALA A 643 -3.96 10.74 -44.60
C ALA A 643 -2.49 11.18 -44.93
N GLU A 644 -1.56 10.21 -44.94
CA GLU A 644 -0.23 10.19 -45.62
C GLU A 644 0.99 10.85 -44.93
N ASN A 645 2.25 10.46 -45.16
CA ASN A 645 2.98 9.19 -45.39
C ASN A 645 4.49 9.56 -45.54
N LYS A 646 5.41 8.57 -45.37
CA LYS A 646 6.79 8.41 -45.95
C LYS A 646 8.08 8.88 -45.20
N ASN A 647 8.82 7.84 -44.76
CA ASN A 647 10.15 7.36 -45.20
C ASN A 647 11.50 8.07 -44.88
N ALA A 648 12.39 7.23 -44.30
CA ALA A 648 13.77 6.85 -44.72
C ALA A 648 15.02 7.43 -43.99
N ASP A 649 15.70 6.51 -43.27
CA ASP A 649 17.14 6.18 -43.06
C ASP A 649 18.22 6.72 -44.04
N PRO A 650 19.57 6.49 -43.85
CA PRO A 650 20.32 5.73 -42.82
C PRO A 650 21.65 6.35 -42.27
N ASP A 651 22.26 5.60 -41.35
CA ASP A 651 23.61 5.52 -40.74
C ASP A 651 24.86 5.71 -41.67
N PRO A 652 26.10 5.94 -41.16
CA PRO A 652 27.01 4.80 -40.88
C PRO A 652 28.06 4.95 -39.72
N ALA A 653 28.20 3.86 -38.95
CA ALA A 653 29.39 3.12 -38.43
C ALA A 653 30.83 3.72 -38.34
N ARG A 654 31.56 3.35 -37.24
CA ARG A 654 32.99 2.86 -37.10
C ARG A 654 33.42 2.99 -35.61
N VAL A 655 34.27 2.21 -34.93
CA VAL A 655 35.13 1.01 -35.11
C VAL A 655 35.49 0.53 -33.68
N TRP A 656 35.57 -0.77 -33.45
CA TRP A 656 36.16 -1.37 -32.25
C TRP A 656 37.66 -1.57 -32.43
N ASP A 657 38.46 -1.16 -31.45
CA ASP A 657 39.78 -1.73 -31.21
C ASP A 657 39.87 -2.25 -29.77
N ARG A 658 40.54 -3.39 -29.65
CA ARG A 658 40.69 -4.23 -28.47
C ARG A 658 42.19 -4.33 -28.22
N ASP A 659 42.69 -3.93 -27.05
CA ASP A 659 43.82 -4.58 -26.37
C ASP A 659 44.20 -3.90 -25.04
N SER A 660 44.92 -4.68 -24.22
CA SER A 660 45.72 -4.34 -23.03
C SER A 660 45.06 -4.28 -21.64
N LEU A 661 45.04 -5.46 -21.02
CA LEU A 661 45.19 -5.70 -19.58
C LEU A 661 46.53 -5.17 -19.05
N ALA A 662 46.55 -4.50 -17.88
CA ALA A 662 47.42 -4.80 -16.72
C ALA A 662 47.57 -3.63 -15.72
N ASN A 663 47.64 -4.02 -14.44
CA ASN A 663 48.21 -3.34 -13.26
C ASN A 663 47.37 -2.30 -12.50
N ASP A 664 46.68 -2.85 -11.49
CA ASP A 664 46.03 -2.18 -10.37
C ASP A 664 47.03 -2.06 -9.19
N SER A 665 47.16 -0.87 -8.61
CA SER A 665 47.92 -0.63 -7.37
C SER A 665 47.01 -0.01 -6.32
N PHE A 666 46.70 -0.80 -5.29
CA PHE A 666 45.81 -0.49 -4.16
C PHE A 666 46.26 0.73 -3.33
N GLN A 667 45.33 1.63 -3.04
CA GLN A 667 45.42 2.65 -1.98
C GLN A 667 44.12 2.59 -1.14
N ASP A 668 44.24 2.21 0.13
CA ASP A 668 43.14 2.14 1.12
C ASP A 668 42.59 3.54 1.47
N SER A 669 41.28 3.74 1.38
CA SER A 669 40.59 4.98 1.78
C SER A 669 39.90 4.82 3.15
N PHE A 670 40.38 5.54 4.17
CA PHE A 670 39.71 5.64 5.48
C PHE A 670 38.38 6.41 5.37
N GLN A 671 37.29 5.81 5.88
CA GLN A 671 35.93 6.36 5.82
C GLN A 671 35.73 7.46 6.90
N THR A 672 35.36 8.68 6.49
CA THR A 672 35.15 9.84 7.40
C THR A 672 33.69 9.91 7.86
N ARG A 673 33.42 10.01 9.17
CA ARG A 673 32.03 10.16 9.70
C ARG A 673 31.60 11.62 9.72
N VAL A 674 30.33 11.89 9.45
CA VAL A 674 29.77 13.26 9.41
C VAL A 674 28.68 13.42 10.47
N PHE A 675 28.73 14.47 11.29
CA PHE A 675 27.71 14.77 12.30
C PHE A 675 27.17 16.20 12.17
N LYS A 676 25.85 16.32 12.18
CA LYS A 676 25.11 17.59 12.11
C LYS A 676 24.85 18.16 13.51
N ILE A 677 25.32 19.38 13.77
CA ILE A 677 25.14 20.13 15.02
C ILE A 677 24.36 21.40 14.72
N ILE A 678 23.30 21.68 15.48
CA ILE A 678 22.53 22.93 15.38
C ILE A 678 22.82 23.83 16.59
N VAL A 679 22.97 25.13 16.36
CA VAL A 679 23.23 26.13 17.39
C VAL A 679 22.08 27.12 17.44
N ILE A 680 21.39 27.22 18.58
CA ILE A 680 20.14 27.96 18.76
C ILE A 680 20.15 28.83 20.01
N GLY A 681 19.30 29.86 20.03
CA GLY A 681 19.20 30.86 21.09
C GLY A 681 18.84 32.24 20.54
N ASP A 682 18.64 33.22 21.41
CA ASP A 682 18.19 34.56 21.02
C ASP A 682 19.17 35.31 20.09
N SER A 683 18.68 36.38 19.46
CA SER A 683 19.52 37.27 18.67
C SER A 683 20.59 37.92 19.54
N ASN A 684 21.75 38.22 18.94
CA ASN A 684 22.89 38.85 19.61
C ASN A 684 23.54 38.10 20.78
N VAL A 685 23.16 36.85 21.10
CA VAL A 685 23.86 36.05 22.14
C VAL A 685 25.27 35.58 21.71
N GLY A 686 25.60 35.73 20.43
CA GLY A 686 26.95 35.48 19.88
C GLY A 686 27.16 34.08 19.30
N LYS A 687 26.10 33.40 18.86
CA LYS A 687 26.15 32.08 18.17
C LYS A 687 27.10 32.08 16.96
N THR A 688 26.98 33.07 16.08
CA THR A 688 27.85 33.24 14.92
C THR A 688 29.31 33.45 15.30
N CYS A 689 29.58 34.26 16.32
CA CYS A 689 30.94 34.46 16.80
C CYS A 689 31.52 33.17 17.41
N LEU A 690 30.70 32.38 18.12
CA LEU A 690 31.10 31.11 18.73
C LEU A 690 31.44 30.06 17.67
N THR A 691 30.56 29.87 16.68
CA THR A 691 30.77 28.91 15.58
C THR A 691 31.92 29.32 14.67
N TYR A 692 32.04 30.60 14.33
CA TYR A 692 33.14 31.14 13.55
C TYR A 692 34.48 30.99 14.29
N ARG A 693 34.51 31.23 15.61
CA ARG A 693 35.72 31.06 16.43
C ARG A 693 36.21 29.62 16.42
N PHE A 694 35.31 28.65 16.51
CA PHE A 694 35.64 27.24 16.41
C PHE A 694 36.17 26.88 15.01
N CYS A 695 35.52 27.29 13.93
CA CYS A 695 35.93 26.94 12.57
C CYS A 695 37.23 27.62 12.11
N GLU A 696 37.36 28.93 12.33
CA GLU A 696 38.40 29.78 11.74
C GLU A 696 39.51 30.18 12.74
N ALA A 697 39.40 29.75 14.00
CA ALA A 697 40.30 30.15 15.10
C ALA A 697 40.45 31.67 15.29
N LYS A 698 39.54 32.48 14.77
CA LYS A 698 39.55 33.96 14.80
C LYS A 698 38.24 34.50 15.37
N PHE A 699 38.27 35.69 15.96
CA PHE A 699 37.05 36.37 16.40
C PHE A 699 36.51 37.29 15.29
N LEU A 700 35.20 37.22 15.05
CA LEU A 700 34.50 38.07 14.09
C LEU A 700 34.13 39.41 14.74
N LYS A 701 34.82 40.49 14.36
CA LYS A 701 34.66 41.82 15.00
C LYS A 701 33.33 42.50 14.66
N ASN A 702 32.84 42.33 13.43
CA ASN A 702 31.59 42.91 12.93
C ASN A 702 30.70 41.79 12.37
N PRO A 703 30.01 41.01 13.23
CA PRO A 703 29.06 40.01 12.74
C PRO A 703 27.85 40.72 12.10
N GLU A 704 27.58 40.43 10.84
CA GLU A 704 26.30 40.79 10.21
C GLU A 704 25.18 39.95 10.83
N ALA A 705 23.93 40.45 10.79
CA ALA A 705 22.80 39.70 11.34
C ALA A 705 22.61 38.39 10.56
N THR A 706 22.63 37.25 11.25
CA THR A 706 22.39 35.94 10.62
C THR A 706 20.98 35.89 10.10
N ILE A 707 20.86 35.82 8.78
CA ILE A 707 19.58 35.80 8.08
C ILE A 707 19.27 34.35 7.70
N GLY A 708 18.48 33.64 8.52
CA GLY A 708 18.22 32.22 8.33
C GLY A 708 19.13 31.31 9.12
N VAL A 709 19.96 30.52 8.42
CA VAL A 709 20.94 29.63 9.03
C VAL A 709 22.23 29.65 8.22
N ASP A 710 23.35 29.81 8.90
CA ASP A 710 24.69 29.80 8.32
C ASP A 710 25.36 28.44 8.55
N PHE A 711 25.98 27.89 7.50
CA PHE A 711 26.54 26.53 7.50
C PHE A 711 28.07 26.59 7.50
N ARG A 712 28.69 25.90 8.46
CA ARG A 712 30.15 25.75 8.56
C ARG A 712 30.52 24.29 8.78
N GLU A 713 31.69 23.88 8.31
CA GLU A 713 32.21 22.54 8.56
C GLU A 713 33.62 22.57 9.15
N LYS A 714 33.93 21.60 10.02
CA LYS A 714 35.27 21.39 10.55
C LYS A 714 35.55 19.91 10.71
N THR A 715 36.66 19.44 10.15
CA THR A 715 37.13 18.06 10.32
C THR A 715 38.06 17.98 11.52
N LEU A 716 37.83 17.01 12.39
CA LEU A 716 38.59 16.71 13.58
C LEU A 716 39.16 15.30 13.47
N GLU A 717 40.39 15.11 13.94
CA GLU A 717 41.00 13.79 14.08
C GLU A 717 40.86 13.36 15.55
N LEU A 718 40.06 12.33 15.82
CA LEU A 718 39.80 11.82 17.18
C LEU A 718 40.10 10.32 17.25
N ASP A 719 41.06 9.91 18.08
CA ASP A 719 41.59 8.55 18.22
C ASP A 719 41.81 7.81 16.88
N GLY A 720 42.46 8.50 15.92
CA GLY A 720 42.79 7.95 14.59
C GLY A 720 41.63 7.88 13.59
N GLU A 721 40.46 8.45 13.91
CA GLU A 721 39.31 8.57 13.00
C GLU A 721 39.06 10.03 12.62
N ASN A 722 38.84 10.29 11.33
CA ASN A 722 38.42 11.60 10.84
C ASN A 722 36.91 11.77 11.02
N ILE A 723 36.52 12.78 11.81
CA ILE A 723 35.14 13.15 12.09
C ILE A 723 34.90 14.55 11.54
N LYS A 724 33.92 14.68 10.65
CA LYS A 724 33.48 15.94 10.06
C LYS A 724 32.26 16.47 10.82
N LEU A 725 32.40 17.61 11.47
CA LEU A 725 31.29 18.32 12.11
C LEU A 725 30.68 19.32 11.12
N GLN A 726 29.37 19.25 10.94
CA GLN A 726 28.55 20.18 10.18
C GLN A 726 27.78 21.06 11.16
N ILE A 727 28.12 22.34 11.26
CA ILE A 727 27.60 23.28 12.24
C ILE A 727 26.62 24.23 11.57
N TRP A 728 25.39 24.23 12.05
CA TRP A 728 24.26 25.02 11.55
C TRP A 728 23.94 26.13 12.55
N ASP A 729 24.39 27.35 12.29
CA ASP A 729 24.22 28.55 13.12
C ASP A 729 22.91 29.26 12.76
N THR A 730 21.92 29.27 13.66
CA THR A 730 20.59 29.80 13.33
C THR A 730 20.40 31.28 13.66
N ALA A 731 19.50 31.94 12.95
CA ALA A 731 19.03 33.29 13.26
C ALA A 731 18.27 33.29 14.59
N GLY A 732 18.65 34.19 15.50
CA GLY A 732 17.99 34.32 16.80
C GLY A 732 16.75 35.22 16.79
N GLN A 733 16.14 35.48 15.63
CA GLN A 733 14.95 36.32 15.53
C GLN A 733 13.67 35.51 15.54
N GLU A 734 12.79 35.90 16.44
CA GLU A 734 11.52 35.28 16.77
C GLU A 734 10.46 35.33 15.68
N ARG A 735 10.63 36.19 14.66
CA ARG A 735 9.64 36.42 13.59
C ARG A 735 9.62 35.29 12.55
N PHE A 736 10.63 34.44 12.52
CA PHE A 736 10.77 33.35 11.54
C PHE A 736 10.39 31.95 12.12
N ARG A 737 9.94 31.91 13.39
CA ARG A 737 9.61 30.71 14.19
C ARG A 737 8.57 29.73 13.60
N LYS A 738 7.77 30.12 12.60
CA LYS A 738 6.59 29.33 12.18
C LYS A 738 6.70 28.58 10.85
N SER A 739 7.70 28.84 10.01
CA SER A 739 7.66 28.33 8.62
C SER A 739 8.99 27.87 8.01
N MET A 740 10.12 28.13 8.69
CA MET A 740 11.46 27.84 8.14
C MET A 740 12.33 26.95 9.02
N VAL A 741 12.08 26.91 10.34
CA VAL A 741 12.99 26.26 11.29
C VAL A 741 12.87 24.73 11.27
N GLU A 742 11.73 24.18 10.87
CA GLU A 742 11.44 22.74 10.90
C GLU A 742 12.47 21.89 10.12
N HIS A 743 12.94 22.37 8.96
CA HIS A 743 13.87 21.59 8.14
C HIS A 743 15.27 21.49 8.78
N TYR A 744 15.70 22.53 9.51
CA TYR A 744 17.01 22.56 10.14
C TYR A 744 17.11 21.58 11.31
N TYR A 745 15.99 21.33 12.01
CA TYR A 745 15.90 20.34 13.10
C TYR A 745 15.93 18.88 12.63
N ARG A 746 15.71 18.61 11.33
CA ARG A 746 15.74 17.24 10.79
C ARG A 746 17.15 16.64 10.82
N SER A 747 17.24 15.40 11.30
CA SER A 747 18.49 14.61 11.36
C SER A 747 19.65 15.30 12.08
N VAL A 748 19.34 16.13 13.09
CA VAL A 748 20.35 16.75 13.96
C VAL A 748 20.93 15.69 14.89
N HIS A 749 22.26 15.65 14.97
CA HIS A 749 23.00 14.73 15.81
C HIS A 749 23.35 15.33 17.18
N ALA A 750 23.46 16.66 17.30
CA ALA A 750 23.64 17.37 18.58
C ALA A 750 23.07 18.80 18.54
N VAL A 751 22.68 19.34 19.70
CA VAL A 751 22.10 20.69 19.84
C VAL A 751 22.90 21.51 20.85
N ILE A 752 23.19 22.76 20.51
CA ILE A 752 23.82 23.74 21.40
C ILE A 752 22.86 24.90 21.64
N PHE A 753 22.44 25.09 22.89
CA PHE A 753 21.69 26.26 23.33
C PHE A 753 22.66 27.35 23.80
N VAL A 754 22.52 28.56 23.30
CA VAL A 754 23.40 29.68 23.64
C VAL A 754 22.59 30.83 24.22
N TYR A 755 23.02 31.34 25.38
CA TYR A 755 22.53 32.58 25.98
C TYR A 755 23.67 33.54 26.28
N ASP A 756 23.35 34.81 26.50
CA ASP A 756 24.31 35.84 26.87
C ASP A 756 24.30 36.02 28.39
N VAL A 757 25.46 35.81 29.05
CA VAL A 757 25.58 35.92 30.51
C VAL A 757 25.30 37.33 31.03
N SER A 758 25.42 38.35 30.17
CA SER A 758 25.16 39.75 30.48
C SER A 758 23.70 40.18 30.24
N ASN A 759 22.84 39.31 29.69
CA ASN A 759 21.46 39.64 29.35
C ASN A 759 20.48 38.59 29.89
N LEU A 760 19.79 38.93 30.98
CA LEU A 760 18.82 38.04 31.63
C LEU A 760 17.68 37.60 30.71
N ALA A 761 17.20 38.46 29.80
CA ALA A 761 16.10 38.12 28.90
C ALA A 761 16.46 36.95 27.95
N SER A 762 17.73 36.87 27.53
CA SER A 762 18.23 35.78 26.70
C SER A 762 18.29 34.43 27.43
N PHE A 763 18.35 34.47 28.76
CA PHE A 763 18.31 33.29 29.61
C PHE A 763 16.86 32.86 29.90
N GLU A 764 15.96 33.82 30.13
CA GLU A 764 14.53 33.56 30.37
C GLU A 764 13.83 32.95 29.14
N SER A 765 14.33 33.16 27.92
CA SER A 765 13.82 32.58 26.69
C SER A 765 14.29 31.14 26.42
N LEU A 766 15.31 30.63 27.11
CA LEU A 766 15.85 29.28 26.90
C LEU A 766 14.80 28.15 27.00
N PRO A 767 13.86 28.15 27.97
CA PRO A 767 12.82 27.14 28.02
C PRO A 767 11.94 27.09 26.75
N GLU A 768 11.70 28.24 26.10
CA GLU A 768 10.97 28.28 24.83
C GLU A 768 11.76 27.60 23.71
N TRP A 769 13.07 27.86 23.62
CA TRP A 769 13.97 27.24 22.65
C TRP A 769 14.08 25.73 22.85
N ILE A 770 14.13 25.26 24.09
CA ILE A 770 14.17 23.82 24.42
C ILE A 770 12.87 23.14 23.99
N GLU A 771 11.72 23.78 24.25
CA GLU A 771 10.43 23.23 23.86
C GLU A 771 10.21 23.25 22.33
N GLU A 772 10.76 24.25 21.63
CA GLU A 772 10.77 24.30 20.17
C GLU A 772 11.52 23.10 19.56
N CYS A 773 12.71 22.75 20.07
CA CYS A 773 13.42 21.54 19.67
C CYS A 773 12.59 20.28 19.85
N ARG A 774 11.85 20.16 20.95
CA ARG A 774 10.98 19.00 21.22
C ARG A 774 9.82 18.93 20.23
N ARG A 775 9.18 20.06 19.92
CA ARG A 775 8.07 20.11 18.95
C ARG A 775 8.49 19.65 17.55
N HIS A 776 9.73 19.90 17.16
CA HIS A 776 10.28 19.48 15.86
C HIS A 776 10.92 18.07 15.88
N SER A 777 10.50 17.20 16.81
CA SER A 777 10.86 15.78 16.84
C SER A 777 12.36 15.49 16.99
N VAL A 778 13.15 16.40 17.60
CA VAL A 778 14.54 16.10 17.97
C VAL A 778 14.51 15.06 19.12
N PRO A 779 15.07 13.85 18.92
CA PRO A 779 15.02 12.79 19.92
C PRO A 779 15.73 13.18 21.23
N LEU A 780 15.19 12.78 22.38
CA LEU A 780 15.78 13.05 23.70
C LEU A 780 17.17 12.42 23.92
N ASN A 781 17.55 11.43 23.10
CA ASN A 781 18.87 10.79 23.14
C ASN A 781 19.95 11.57 22.37
N VAL A 782 19.59 12.66 21.68
CA VAL A 782 20.53 13.59 21.06
C VAL A 782 21.28 14.35 22.17
N PRO A 783 22.61 14.48 22.12
CA PRO A 783 23.36 15.30 23.07
C PRO A 783 22.95 16.78 22.97
N HIS A 784 22.54 17.36 24.09
CA HIS A 784 22.23 18.78 24.22
C HIS A 784 23.26 19.42 25.16
N ILE A 785 23.75 20.62 24.82
CA ILE A 785 24.67 21.42 25.64
C ILE A 785 24.10 22.82 25.82
N LEU A 786 24.23 23.36 27.03
CA LEU A 786 23.92 24.75 27.34
C LEU A 786 25.21 25.57 27.44
N VAL A 787 25.26 26.72 26.75
CA VAL A 787 26.43 27.60 26.67
C VAL A 787 26.05 29.02 27.08
N GLY A 788 26.66 29.52 28.15
CA GLY A 788 26.67 30.94 28.52
C GLY A 788 27.83 31.64 27.82
N ASN A 789 27.55 32.51 26.87
CA ASN A 789 28.57 33.24 26.11
C ASN A 789 28.76 34.67 26.63
N LYS A 790 29.89 35.29 26.27
CA LYS A 790 30.31 36.67 26.61
C LYS A 790 30.74 36.90 28.06
N CYS A 791 31.37 35.91 28.67
CA CYS A 791 31.95 36.05 30.02
C CYS A 791 33.03 37.14 30.13
N ASP A 792 33.53 37.66 29.01
CA ASP A 792 34.47 38.79 28.98
C ASP A 792 33.86 40.13 29.44
N LEU A 793 32.52 40.25 29.47
CA LEU A 793 31.81 41.50 29.79
C LEU A 793 31.66 41.78 31.31
N GLY A 794 32.19 40.95 32.20
CA GLY A 794 32.20 41.18 33.65
C GLY A 794 31.07 40.48 34.42
N ARG A 795 30.65 41.01 35.59
CA ARG A 795 29.61 40.40 36.45
C ARG A 795 28.31 40.19 35.66
N GLY A 796 28.10 38.98 35.17
CA GLY A 796 26.92 38.58 34.43
C GLY A 796 25.65 38.84 35.25
N GLU A 797 24.60 39.30 34.58
CA GLU A 797 23.27 39.44 35.17
C GLU A 797 22.66 38.09 35.53
N VAL A 798 23.11 37.02 34.85
CA VAL A 798 22.72 35.63 35.12
C VAL A 798 23.73 34.97 36.06
N PRO A 799 23.36 34.62 37.30
CA PRO A 799 24.25 33.89 38.19
C PRO A 799 24.50 32.46 37.67
N THR A 800 25.75 31.99 37.70
CA THR A 800 26.11 30.61 37.32
C THR A 800 25.29 29.56 38.07
N SER A 801 24.92 29.81 39.33
CA SER A 801 24.04 28.91 40.12
C SER A 801 22.60 28.83 39.60
N LEU A 802 22.11 29.84 38.90
CA LEU A 802 20.81 29.82 38.23
C LEU A 802 20.91 29.04 36.92
N ALA A 803 21.95 29.29 36.11
CA ALA A 803 22.19 28.56 34.88
C ALA A 803 22.42 27.06 35.12
N GLN A 804 23.17 26.71 36.17
CA GLN A 804 23.42 25.32 36.55
C GLN A 804 22.12 24.60 36.95
N ARG A 805 21.24 25.24 37.74
CA ARG A 805 19.94 24.65 38.11
C ARG A 805 19.05 24.36 36.89
N LEU A 806 19.07 25.25 35.89
CA LEU A 806 18.33 25.03 34.63
C LEU A 806 18.95 23.87 33.84
N ALA A 807 20.27 23.85 33.69
CA ALA A 807 21.01 22.76 33.06
C ALA A 807 20.73 21.40 33.72
N ASP A 808 20.77 21.34 35.05
CA ASP A 808 20.50 20.12 35.83
C ASP A 808 19.06 19.63 35.65
N SER A 809 18.09 20.55 35.58
CA SER A 809 16.67 20.21 35.37
C SER A 809 16.40 19.50 34.04
N TYR A 810 17.23 19.78 33.02
CA TYR A 810 17.16 19.16 31.69
C TYR A 810 18.27 18.13 31.43
N ASN A 811 19.17 17.90 32.40
CA ASN A 811 20.34 17.04 32.29
C ASN A 811 21.31 17.45 31.15
N PHE A 812 21.54 18.76 30.98
CA PHE A 812 22.44 19.33 29.98
C PHE A 812 23.76 19.76 30.64
N PRO A 813 24.94 19.46 30.05
CA PRO A 813 26.19 20.09 30.47
C PRO A 813 26.14 21.60 30.25
N LEU A 814 26.61 22.36 31.24
CA LEU A 814 26.77 23.82 31.16
C LEU A 814 28.24 24.17 30.87
N PHE A 815 28.45 25.05 29.90
CA PHE A 815 29.73 25.71 29.65
C PHE A 815 29.54 27.23 29.70
N GLU A 816 30.41 27.94 30.38
CA GLU A 816 30.51 29.40 30.32
C GLU A 816 31.79 29.76 29.58
N THR A 817 31.71 30.63 28.57
CA THR A 817 32.86 30.97 27.71
C THR A 817 32.74 32.38 27.11
N SER A 818 33.82 32.85 26.48
CA SER A 818 33.79 34.03 25.62
C SER A 818 34.33 33.68 24.23
N ALA A 819 33.50 33.90 23.21
CA ALA A 819 33.97 33.82 21.82
C ALA A 819 35.03 34.89 21.47
N LYS A 820 35.13 35.97 22.27
CA LYS A 820 36.00 37.14 22.03
C LYS A 820 37.35 37.04 22.74
N ASP A 821 37.36 36.54 23.98
CA ASP A 821 38.58 36.43 24.77
C ASP A 821 39.54 35.38 24.19
N PRO A 822 40.80 35.74 23.87
CA PRO A 822 41.81 34.77 23.46
C PRO A 822 42.09 33.66 24.47
N ALA A 823 41.98 33.94 25.78
CA ALA A 823 42.23 32.96 26.85
C ALA A 823 41.17 31.85 26.86
N GLU A 824 39.96 32.16 26.42
CA GLU A 824 38.80 31.26 26.41
C GLU A 824 38.73 30.40 25.14
N LYS A 825 39.72 30.48 24.24
CA LYS A 825 39.77 29.70 23.01
C LYS A 825 39.66 28.19 23.27
N GLU A 826 40.38 27.71 24.29
CA GLU A 826 40.38 26.29 24.65
C GLU A 826 39.01 25.82 25.17
N HIS A 827 38.27 26.69 25.86
CA HIS A 827 36.91 26.40 26.30
C HIS A 827 35.93 26.29 25.11
N VAL A 828 36.05 27.16 24.10
CA VAL A 828 35.25 27.04 22.87
C VAL A 828 35.54 25.72 22.15
N ASP A 829 36.82 25.34 21.99
CA ASP A 829 37.20 24.07 21.38
C ASP A 829 36.69 22.88 22.22
N ALA A 830 36.75 22.96 23.55
CA ALA A 830 36.27 21.92 24.46
C ALA A 830 34.77 21.62 24.33
N ILE A 831 33.92 22.62 24.06
CA ILE A 831 32.48 22.43 23.84
C ILE A 831 32.24 21.47 22.66
N PHE A 832 32.84 21.78 21.51
CA PHE A 832 32.64 21.00 20.27
C PHE A 832 33.39 19.66 20.31
N LEU A 833 34.55 19.59 20.96
CA LEU A 833 35.27 18.32 21.19
C LEU A 833 34.48 17.38 22.12
N THR A 834 33.88 17.92 23.18
CA THR A 834 33.02 17.13 24.08
C THR A 834 31.82 16.56 23.32
N LEU A 835 31.21 17.34 22.44
CA LEU A 835 30.16 16.85 21.54
C LEU A 835 30.69 15.78 20.60
N ALA A 836 31.82 16.00 19.94
CA ALA A 836 32.40 15.04 19.01
C ALA A 836 32.73 13.70 19.68
N HIS A 837 33.28 13.71 20.90
CA HIS A 837 33.50 12.50 21.70
C HIS A 837 32.20 11.80 22.10
N LYS A 838 31.18 12.55 22.54
CA LYS A 838 29.85 11.97 22.83
C LYS A 838 29.24 11.34 21.57
N LEU A 839 29.31 12.03 20.43
CA LEU A 839 28.80 11.56 19.14
C LEU A 839 29.55 10.34 18.61
N LYS A 840 30.87 10.27 18.82
CA LYS A 840 31.69 9.11 18.47
C LYS A 840 31.28 7.86 19.26
N ASN A 841 30.99 8.02 20.55
CA ASN A 841 30.64 6.93 21.46
C ASN A 841 29.16 6.52 21.36
N HIS A 842 28.27 7.44 20.97
CA HIS A 842 26.90 7.13 20.60
C HIS A 842 26.91 6.39 19.25
N LYS A 843 26.68 5.07 19.27
CA LYS A 843 26.53 4.26 18.04
C LYS A 843 25.55 4.96 17.09
N PRO A 844 25.98 5.42 15.89
CA PRO A 844 25.06 5.99 14.93
C PRO A 844 24.16 4.88 14.36
N LEU A 845 22.89 5.23 14.11
CA LEU A 845 22.02 4.48 13.21
C LEU A 845 22.72 4.44 11.84
N ARG A 846 23.17 3.25 11.43
CA ARG A 846 23.88 3.05 10.16
C ARG A 846 22.91 3.17 8.99
N LEU A 847 23.10 4.18 8.14
CA LEU A 847 22.80 4.09 6.71
C LEU A 847 23.96 3.31 6.07
N LYS A 848 23.73 2.05 5.68
CA LYS A 848 24.67 1.31 4.83
C LYS A 848 24.37 1.62 3.36
N GLN A 849 25.37 2.11 2.64
CA GLN A 849 25.45 1.94 1.18
C GLN A 849 25.56 0.44 0.84
N PRO A 850 25.07 -0.01 -0.32
CA PRO A 850 25.05 -1.44 -0.69
C PRO A 850 26.46 -1.95 -0.98
N SER A 851 26.95 -2.89 -0.15
CA SER A 851 28.22 -3.57 -0.37
C SER A 851 28.02 -4.86 -1.17
N GLY A 852 28.63 -4.92 -2.35
CA GLY A 852 28.81 -6.13 -3.14
C GLY A 852 29.83 -7.09 -2.51
N ASN A 853 29.62 -8.38 -2.74
CA ASN A 853 30.44 -9.50 -2.29
C ASN A 853 31.91 -9.37 -2.72
N ILE A 854 32.85 -9.78 -1.84
CA ILE A 854 34.03 -10.61 -2.17
C ILE A 854 34.55 -11.29 -0.88
N ALA A 855 35.08 -12.49 -1.10
CA ALA A 855 35.49 -13.52 -0.16
C ALA A 855 36.72 -13.20 0.72
N THR A 856 36.80 -13.92 1.84
CA THR A 856 37.87 -13.95 2.84
C THR A 856 39.12 -14.72 2.39
N PRO A 857 40.30 -14.33 2.88
CA PRO A 857 41.30 -15.32 3.30
C PRO A 857 41.74 -15.15 4.77
N LEU A 858 42.13 -16.30 5.34
CA LEU A 858 42.59 -16.53 6.71
C LEU A 858 44.04 -16.08 6.95
N SER A 859 44.33 -15.51 8.13
CA SER A 859 45.58 -15.63 8.93
C SER A 859 45.47 -14.69 10.14
N SER A 860 45.38 -15.16 11.39
CA SER A 860 46.43 -15.65 12.30
C SER A 860 46.78 -14.62 13.39
N GLU A 861 46.50 -15.03 14.62
CA GLU A 861 47.31 -14.81 15.84
C GLU A 861 47.20 -13.55 16.72
N GLN A 862 47.17 -13.88 18.03
CA GLN A 862 47.57 -13.10 19.22
C GLN A 862 46.59 -12.00 19.67
N GLY A 863 45.97 -12.00 20.86
CA GLY A 863 46.36 -12.58 22.14
C GLY A 863 46.88 -11.48 23.06
N GLU A 864 46.01 -10.86 23.88
CA GLU A 864 46.24 -10.34 25.25
C GLU A 864 45.14 -9.32 25.65
N LYS A 865 44.25 -9.66 26.58
CA LYS A 865 44.27 -9.39 28.05
C LYS A 865 43.92 -7.95 28.45
N LYS A 866 42.72 -7.84 29.06
CA LYS A 866 42.30 -7.08 30.27
C LYS A 866 42.61 -5.56 30.31
N PHE A 867 41.76 -4.67 30.80
CA PHE A 867 40.90 -4.67 31.99
C PHE A 867 39.78 -3.64 31.82
N CYS A 868 38.62 -3.94 32.43
CA CYS A 868 37.54 -2.98 32.67
C CYS A 868 37.73 -2.38 34.08
N TYR A 869 37.62 -1.07 34.21
CA TYR A 869 37.34 -0.37 35.46
C TYR A 869 36.45 0.84 35.14
N CYS A 870 35.39 0.98 35.95
CA CYS A 870 34.41 2.09 36.00
C CYS A 870 33.27 2.02 34.98
#